data_AF-A0A8H5UYI2-F1
#
_entry.id   AF-A0A8H5UYI2-F1
#
_cell.length_a   1.000
_cell.length_b   1.000
_cell.length_c   1.000
_cell.angle_alpha   90.00
_cell.angle_beta   90.00
_cell.angle_gamma   90.00
#
_symmetry.space_group_name_H-M   'P 1'
#
loop_
_entity.id
_entity.type
_entity.pdbx_description
1 polymer ?
#
loop_
_entity_poly.entity_id
_entity_poly.type
_entity_poly.pdbx_seq_one_letter_code
_entity_poly.pdbx_strand_id
1 'polypeptide(L)'
;MSCPNTLPASWYTSKAIAGLERRAIFDKTWIYLGVVTRWSADGEDCLYDIGLFKFTVRRESEDWNNIQVFTSDGTLMRRHITRTGLVFITFSNLTPEFNEYFPGLEELISTVDFTAFPFRKSLKYTGKYNWKTLIDGFQECLHCSFAHPSFSKVYAPTTYQVLNEQNFSRHLAEAGCKRDSPSDGLFLYFFPNSTLNLYGGGISSFRTWPTDDPSQTIMQFDYYHKSPVETEDFKNYYKFARTVATEDNDLCEMAQMNLNVGIYTEGILNPNKENGVIHSRKGQPRSERPHLGLRAFHSDEPELSVRRESDNYGVPSDLLSQPEFPPRDPVFPQSHTAQTPVDLGSRCEFVDYGTNFDGPQINDLSLEMSFDISEDLDDLYDILAGLDSFDAPQVHHDTSPPDCPVMSGGIITGSLNTERAPFPCINLLNDHIPLSPVLRTSQFVEATPELQGFYRGDEFGEVGIEDDEHSPSSSKNHSRSPLYRVPQLDSDSPENISVLFDRRICEVLCIKDSSSGNPWRKIVWPMAKEHTALYHALAAMTCFQGFNDLPQHRAIGLRHLNYAVQQLAIMETSDCKPEATISTALAVSLAQAWCHPRSSTTTSYIRKGAELLRKALIEHQSSQRPRDELSGLGFLSNTWIYMDTITRITCHDGYVMDLPLMSDCSLFSSKSSVSTVDPLMGCARPLFPLLGSVADLVNRVRRRQEKLNSPAIVSEAVRLRTSIERWEPSTEFDEEHQETQLSSSTIDLIQTANAYKWATLLFLHQAVPELPTQVSLQDMARKVLTLIATVPVDSHAAIFPVMPLMIAGCEATEIEDRTWVSDRWRVLGSRLTSGLVNRCLEITAEAWKRRDKSSKSTRVETVSSSPSCSTVKSEIHWMTVMKDWGWQVMLG
;
A
#
# COMPACT_ATOMS: atom_id res chain seq x y z
N MET A 1 22.73 5.45 -19.37
CA MET A 1 22.91 4.20 -18.59
C MET A 1 21.70 4.06 -17.68
N SER A 2 21.34 2.86 -17.19
CA SER A 2 20.35 2.77 -16.11
C SER A 2 20.96 3.37 -14.84
N CYS A 3 20.23 4.25 -14.15
CA CYS A 3 20.65 4.71 -12.84
C CYS A 3 20.71 3.50 -11.87
N PRO A 4 21.65 3.50 -10.92
CA PRO A 4 21.74 2.43 -9.93
C PRO A 4 20.64 2.61 -8.88
N ASN A 5 19.93 1.54 -8.54
CA ASN A 5 18.92 1.57 -7.47
C ASN A 5 19.49 1.09 -6.13
N THR A 6 18.77 1.29 -5.03
CA THR A 6 19.01 0.64 -3.71
C THR A 6 18.92 -0.89 -3.79
N LEU A 7 19.07 -1.59 -2.67
CA LEU A 7 18.50 -2.94 -2.56
C LEU A 7 16.95 -2.88 -2.55
N PRO A 8 16.26 -3.96 -2.92
CA PRO A 8 14.81 -4.06 -2.74
C PRO A 8 14.43 -3.99 -1.26
N ALA A 9 13.34 -3.31 -0.93
CA ALA A 9 12.83 -3.14 0.44
C ALA A 9 12.66 -4.45 1.22
N SER A 10 12.35 -5.54 0.51
CA SER A 10 12.24 -6.89 1.07
C SER A 10 13.56 -7.41 1.68
N TRP A 11 14.72 -6.89 1.30
CA TRP A 11 16.02 -7.28 1.86
C TRP A 11 16.28 -6.65 3.24
N TYR A 12 15.55 -5.60 3.61
CA TYR A 12 15.60 -4.95 4.92
C TYR A 12 14.52 -5.46 5.88
N THR A 13 13.65 -6.38 5.43
CA THR A 13 12.45 -6.84 6.16
C THR A 13 12.24 -8.36 6.14
N SER A 14 12.88 -9.10 5.22
CA SER A 14 12.70 -10.55 5.09
C SER A 14 13.61 -11.35 6.03
N LYS A 15 12.98 -12.15 6.91
CA LYS A 15 13.66 -13.15 7.76
C LYS A 15 14.46 -14.17 6.94
N ALA A 16 13.99 -14.52 5.73
CA ALA A 16 14.71 -15.44 4.84
C ALA A 16 15.99 -14.81 4.28
N ILE A 17 15.98 -13.51 3.98
CA ILE A 17 17.18 -12.77 3.56
C ILE A 17 18.15 -12.62 4.73
N ALA A 18 17.71 -12.18 5.91
CA ALA A 18 18.60 -12.07 7.08
C ALA A 18 19.27 -13.41 7.45
N GLY A 19 18.51 -14.52 7.39
CA GLY A 19 19.06 -15.86 7.60
C GLY A 19 20.07 -16.29 6.52
N LEU A 20 19.94 -15.81 5.28
CA LEU A 20 20.93 -16.00 4.23
C LEU A 20 22.17 -15.10 4.44
N GLU A 21 21.97 -13.81 4.76
CA GLU A 21 23.03 -12.84 5.00
C GLU A 21 24.00 -13.32 6.10
N ARG A 22 23.50 -13.94 7.17
CA ARG A 22 24.36 -14.59 8.18
C ARG A 22 25.34 -15.59 7.54
N ARG A 23 24.82 -16.60 6.83
CA ARG A 23 25.60 -17.73 6.27
C ARG A 23 26.43 -17.37 5.03
N ALA A 24 26.03 -16.34 4.30
CA ALA A 24 26.67 -15.92 3.06
C ALA A 24 27.62 -14.73 3.23
N ILE A 25 27.42 -13.89 4.25
CA ILE A 25 28.21 -12.70 4.53
C ILE A 25 28.97 -12.90 5.85
N PHE A 26 28.30 -12.78 7.01
CA PHE A 26 28.97 -12.72 8.31
C PHE A 26 29.83 -13.97 8.62
N ASP A 27 29.36 -15.16 8.24
CA ASP A 27 30.07 -16.43 8.38
C ASP A 27 31.18 -16.63 7.31
N LYS A 28 31.49 -15.61 6.48
CA LYS A 28 32.46 -15.66 5.38
C LYS A 28 33.36 -14.42 5.24
N THR A 29 33.20 -13.41 6.08
CA THR A 29 33.93 -12.13 5.99
C THR A 29 34.88 -11.89 7.16
N TRP A 30 35.79 -10.92 7.02
CA TRP A 30 36.57 -10.36 8.11
C TRP A 30 35.78 -9.22 8.80
N ILE A 31 35.53 -9.34 10.10
CA ILE A 31 34.84 -8.34 10.90
C ILE A 31 35.87 -7.53 11.68
N TYR A 32 35.87 -6.20 11.53
CA TYR A 32 36.67 -5.30 12.37
C TYR A 32 36.08 -5.28 13.79
N LEU A 33 36.92 -5.32 14.82
CA LEU A 33 36.48 -5.51 16.21
C LEU A 33 36.81 -4.35 17.14
N GLY A 34 37.89 -3.61 16.85
CA GLY A 34 38.35 -2.47 17.65
C GLY A 34 39.86 -2.25 17.56
N VAL A 35 40.33 -1.17 18.21
CA VAL A 35 41.76 -0.91 18.38
C VAL A 35 42.29 -1.76 19.53
N VAL A 36 43.53 -2.25 19.45
CA VAL A 36 44.19 -3.07 20.49
C VAL A 36 44.15 -2.45 21.90
N THR A 37 44.02 -1.12 22.00
CA THR A 37 43.88 -0.37 23.25
C THR A 37 42.54 -0.58 23.98
N ARG A 38 41.58 -1.31 23.37
CA ARG A 38 40.33 -1.73 23.99
C ARG A 38 40.50 -2.79 25.08
N TRP A 39 41.50 -3.68 24.94
CA TRP A 39 41.69 -4.83 25.82
C TRP A 39 42.90 -4.62 26.72
N SER A 40 42.69 -4.72 28.03
CA SER A 40 43.73 -4.65 29.07
C SER A 40 44.65 -5.86 29.03
N ALA A 41 45.86 -5.72 29.59
CA ALA A 41 46.93 -6.74 29.53
C ALA A 41 46.99 -7.60 30.81
N ASP A 42 45.83 -7.90 31.38
CA ASP A 42 45.64 -8.60 32.66
C ASP A 42 45.22 -10.07 32.51
N GLY A 43 44.87 -10.49 31.30
CA GLY A 43 44.33 -11.82 31.01
C GLY A 43 42.83 -11.97 31.23
N GLU A 44 42.08 -10.90 31.49
CA GLU A 44 40.62 -10.99 31.66
C GLU A 44 39.88 -11.27 30.34
N ASP A 45 38.75 -11.97 30.44
CA ASP A 45 37.92 -12.38 29.30
C ASP A 45 36.87 -11.31 28.96
N CYS A 46 37.09 -10.60 27.86
CA CYS A 46 36.10 -9.68 27.29
C CYS A 46 35.04 -10.47 26.50
N LEU A 47 33.91 -10.76 27.14
CA LEU A 47 32.80 -11.53 26.57
C LEU A 47 31.96 -10.69 25.58
N TYR A 48 31.82 -11.18 24.35
CA TYR A 48 30.92 -10.62 23.33
C TYR A 48 29.71 -11.55 23.17
N ASP A 49 28.61 -11.24 23.87
CA ASP A 49 27.29 -11.81 23.60
C ASP A 49 26.45 -10.78 22.82
N ILE A 50 26.43 -10.90 21.49
CA ILE A 50 25.77 -9.93 20.59
C ILE A 50 24.82 -10.66 19.66
N GLY A 51 23.66 -11.03 20.22
CA GLY A 51 22.56 -11.66 19.50
C GLY A 51 22.97 -13.01 18.94
N LEU A 52 23.24 -13.04 17.63
CA LEU A 52 23.61 -14.25 16.89
C LEU A 52 25.12 -14.58 16.92
N PHE A 53 25.94 -13.74 17.54
CA PHE A 53 27.40 -13.90 17.61
C PHE A 53 27.85 -13.97 19.07
N LYS A 54 28.56 -15.05 19.42
CA LYS A 54 29.06 -15.30 20.78
C LYS A 54 30.52 -15.74 20.75
N PHE A 55 31.40 -14.90 21.29
CA PHE A 55 32.85 -15.12 21.33
C PHE A 55 33.48 -14.37 22.51
N THR A 56 34.73 -14.71 22.83
CA THR A 56 35.51 -14.12 23.92
C THR A 56 36.81 -13.57 23.37
N VAL A 57 37.23 -12.39 23.82
CA VAL A 57 38.55 -11.82 23.52
C VAL A 57 39.37 -11.74 24.79
N ARG A 58 40.60 -12.26 24.76
CA ARG A 58 41.56 -12.22 25.89
C ARG A 58 42.89 -11.64 25.43
N ARG A 59 43.57 -10.90 26.30
CA ARG A 59 44.94 -10.43 26.09
C ARG A 59 45.83 -10.82 27.25
N GLU A 60 46.75 -11.74 27.00
CA GLU A 60 47.54 -12.40 28.05
C GLU A 60 48.88 -11.69 28.35
N SER A 61 49.20 -10.58 27.65
CA SER A 61 50.42 -9.81 27.87
C SER A 61 50.36 -8.36 27.35
N GLU A 62 51.34 -7.56 27.76
CA GLU A 62 51.53 -6.19 27.24
C GLU A 62 51.76 -6.17 25.73
N ASP A 63 52.32 -7.23 25.14
CA ASP A 63 52.37 -7.39 23.69
C ASP A 63 50.98 -7.72 23.15
N TRP A 64 50.38 -6.73 22.47
CA TRP A 64 49.06 -6.85 21.86
C TRP A 64 48.98 -7.86 20.70
N ASN A 65 50.11 -8.33 20.17
CA ASN A 65 50.10 -9.46 19.23
C ASN A 65 49.53 -10.74 19.87
N ASN A 66 49.45 -10.83 21.20
CA ASN A 66 48.86 -11.94 21.95
C ASN A 66 47.37 -11.76 22.32
N ILE A 67 46.64 -10.84 21.68
CA ILE A 67 45.16 -10.75 21.83
C ILE A 67 44.51 -11.95 21.13
N GLN A 68 44.16 -13.00 21.87
CA GLN A 68 43.49 -14.20 21.37
C GLN A 68 41.97 -14.02 21.35
N VAL A 69 41.28 -14.74 20.45
CA VAL A 69 39.81 -14.70 20.31
C VAL A 69 39.30 -16.14 20.23
N PHE A 70 38.27 -16.46 21.01
CA PHE A 70 37.71 -17.81 21.14
C PHE A 70 36.20 -17.82 20.84
N THR A 71 35.71 -18.87 20.18
CA THR A 71 34.26 -19.15 20.07
C THR A 71 33.68 -19.54 21.43
N SER A 72 32.34 -19.55 21.54
CA SER A 72 31.63 -19.92 22.78
C SER A 72 31.88 -21.35 23.30
N ASP A 73 32.54 -22.22 22.53
CA ASP A 73 32.98 -23.56 22.92
C ASP A 73 34.47 -23.64 23.33
N GLY A 74 35.20 -22.51 23.29
CA GLY A 74 36.62 -22.41 23.62
C GLY A 74 37.58 -22.60 22.44
N THR A 75 37.09 -22.83 21.22
CA THR A 75 37.96 -22.99 20.03
C THR A 75 38.59 -21.66 19.61
N LEU A 76 39.89 -21.65 19.28
CA LEU A 76 40.59 -20.45 18.83
C LEU A 76 40.11 -20.01 17.43
N MET A 77 39.70 -18.76 17.30
CA MET A 77 39.25 -18.14 16.03
C MET A 77 40.42 -17.59 15.20
N ARG A 78 40.24 -17.53 13.88
CA ARG A 78 41.14 -16.76 13.01
C ARG A 78 40.97 -15.26 13.29
N ARG A 79 42.10 -14.59 13.47
CA ARG A 79 42.25 -13.17 13.74
C ARG A 79 43.37 -12.58 12.88
N HIS A 80 43.29 -11.30 12.58
CA HIS A 80 44.39 -10.49 12.05
C HIS A 80 44.55 -9.26 12.94
N ILE A 81 45.78 -8.83 13.19
CA ILE A 81 46.06 -7.54 13.85
C ILE A 81 46.99 -6.75 12.95
N THR A 82 46.57 -5.54 12.59
CA THR A 82 47.34 -4.69 11.69
C THR A 82 48.57 -4.11 12.37
N ARG A 83 49.54 -3.66 11.57
CA ARG A 83 50.77 -3.03 12.08
C ARG A 83 50.53 -1.76 12.89
N THR A 84 49.33 -1.18 12.77
CA THR A 84 48.86 0.03 13.45
C THR A 84 47.89 -0.25 14.60
N GLY A 85 47.63 -1.53 14.92
CA GLY A 85 46.84 -1.92 16.09
C GLY A 85 45.32 -1.99 15.87
N LEU A 86 44.85 -2.30 14.67
CA LEU A 86 43.44 -2.68 14.43
C LEU A 86 43.27 -4.20 14.51
N VAL A 87 42.27 -4.67 15.26
CA VAL A 87 41.95 -6.10 15.40
C VAL A 87 40.77 -6.48 14.51
N PHE A 88 40.95 -7.54 13.72
CA PHE A 88 39.93 -8.15 12.87
C PHE A 88 39.79 -9.64 13.21
N ILE A 89 38.57 -10.18 13.06
CA ILE A 89 38.24 -11.60 13.32
C ILE A 89 37.47 -12.19 12.15
N THR A 90 37.43 -13.51 12.03
CA THR A 90 36.46 -14.19 11.16
C THR A 90 35.90 -15.45 11.79
N PHE A 91 34.63 -15.73 11.51
CA PHE A 91 33.89 -16.90 12.01
C PHE A 91 34.13 -18.17 11.19
N SER A 92 34.89 -18.11 10.09
CA SER A 92 35.13 -19.26 9.22
C SER A 92 36.57 -19.40 8.73
N ASN A 93 37.03 -20.64 8.72
CA ASN A 93 38.32 -21.01 8.12
C ASN A 93 38.30 -20.95 6.59
N LEU A 94 37.13 -20.78 5.95
CA LEU A 94 36.99 -20.62 4.50
C LEU A 94 37.14 -19.17 4.01
N THR A 95 37.26 -18.20 4.92
CA THR A 95 37.46 -16.79 4.55
C THR A 95 38.88 -16.60 3.95
N PRO A 96 39.04 -15.84 2.85
CA PRO A 96 40.35 -15.54 2.26
C PRO A 96 41.34 -14.92 3.26
N GLU A 97 42.63 -14.94 2.93
CA GLU A 97 43.64 -14.31 3.79
C GLU A 97 43.46 -12.78 3.85
N PHE A 98 43.84 -12.16 4.97
CA PHE A 98 43.49 -10.77 5.25
C PHE A 98 43.88 -9.79 4.14
N ASN A 99 45.09 -9.93 3.59
CA ASN A 99 45.61 -9.09 2.50
C ASN A 99 45.01 -9.42 1.11
N GLU A 100 44.39 -10.59 0.94
CA GLU A 100 43.60 -10.94 -0.25
C GLU A 100 42.18 -10.36 -0.13
N TYR A 101 41.64 -10.33 1.10
CA TYR A 101 40.32 -9.80 1.38
C TYR A 101 40.29 -8.26 1.38
N PHE A 102 41.29 -7.60 1.99
CA PHE A 102 41.45 -6.13 2.03
C PHE A 102 42.79 -5.70 1.40
N PRO A 103 42.99 -5.84 0.08
CA PRO A 103 44.24 -5.46 -0.58
C PRO A 103 44.52 -3.95 -0.40
N GLY A 104 45.77 -3.61 -0.07
CA GLY A 104 46.21 -2.23 0.15
C GLY A 104 45.84 -1.60 1.50
N LEU A 105 45.01 -2.26 2.34
CA LEU A 105 44.50 -1.65 3.57
C LEU A 105 45.61 -1.33 4.59
N GLU A 106 46.57 -2.24 4.81
CA GLU A 106 47.73 -2.02 5.70
C GLU A 106 48.57 -0.80 5.27
N GLU A 107 48.72 -0.57 3.96
CA GLU A 107 49.46 0.58 3.44
C GLU A 107 48.70 1.89 3.69
N LEU A 108 47.39 1.91 3.39
CA LEU A 108 46.54 3.07 3.65
C LEU A 108 46.57 3.50 5.12
N ILE A 109 46.36 2.54 6.03
CA ILE A 109 46.27 2.85 7.47
C ILE A 109 47.63 3.10 8.13
N SER A 110 48.75 2.72 7.48
CA SER A 110 50.12 2.96 7.99
C SER A 110 50.44 4.42 8.31
N THR A 111 49.65 5.34 7.75
CA THR A 111 49.68 6.78 8.02
C THR A 111 49.20 7.17 9.42
N VAL A 112 48.55 6.27 10.18
CA VAL A 112 48.00 6.55 11.50
C VAL A 112 48.38 5.46 12.51
N ASP A 113 49.02 5.86 13.61
CA ASP A 113 49.13 5.03 14.81
C ASP A 113 47.84 5.12 15.64
N PHE A 114 47.02 4.07 15.59
CA PHE A 114 45.80 3.99 16.41
C PHE A 114 46.11 3.62 17.87
N THR A 115 47.29 3.04 18.17
CA THR A 115 47.69 2.69 19.54
C THR A 115 47.93 3.93 20.41
N ALA A 116 48.25 5.07 19.79
CA ALA A 116 48.29 6.39 20.41
C ALA A 116 46.91 6.92 20.88
N PHE A 117 45.82 6.18 20.69
CA PHE A 117 44.48 6.51 21.18
C PHE A 117 43.99 5.45 22.17
N PRO A 118 44.12 5.71 23.48
CA PRO A 118 43.58 4.83 24.51
C PRO A 118 42.05 4.73 24.44
N PHE A 119 41.51 3.57 24.76
CA PHE A 119 40.07 3.38 24.93
C PHE A 119 39.52 4.25 26.08
N ARG A 120 38.28 4.71 25.93
CA ARG A 120 37.60 5.60 26.88
C ARG A 120 36.20 5.16 27.23
N LYS A 121 35.40 4.76 26.25
CA LYS A 121 34.00 4.36 26.47
C LYS A 121 33.49 3.44 25.36
N SER A 122 32.62 2.52 25.73
CA SER A 122 31.78 1.76 24.79
C SER A 122 30.30 2.00 25.10
N LEU A 123 29.44 1.84 24.11
CA LEU A 123 27.98 1.80 24.25
C LEU A 123 27.44 0.58 23.49
N LYS A 124 26.34 0.02 23.98
CA LYS A 124 25.58 -1.05 23.32
C LYS A 124 24.09 -0.75 23.48
N TYR A 125 23.33 -0.77 22.39
CA TYR A 125 21.88 -0.62 22.39
C TYR A 125 21.27 -1.27 21.14
N THR A 126 19.96 -1.48 21.12
CA THR A 126 19.24 -1.97 19.93
C THR A 126 18.70 -0.79 19.13
N GLY A 127 18.95 -0.76 17.82
CA GLY A 127 18.27 0.13 16.88
C GLY A 127 17.14 -0.61 16.17
N LYS A 128 15.97 0.02 16.00
CA LYS A 128 14.80 -0.57 15.31
C LYS A 128 14.92 -0.49 13.78
N TYR A 129 16.07 -0.92 13.26
CA TYR A 129 16.37 -0.97 11.83
C TYR A 129 17.26 -2.15 11.45
N ASN A 130 17.19 -2.55 10.18
CA ASN A 130 18.06 -3.57 9.61
C ASN A 130 19.53 -3.12 9.68
N TRP A 131 20.45 -4.07 9.88
CA TRP A 131 21.89 -3.78 9.97
C TRP A 131 22.45 -3.01 8.76
N LYS A 132 21.82 -3.13 7.58
CA LYS A 132 22.18 -2.41 6.35
C LYS A 132 21.77 -0.93 6.37
N THR A 133 20.66 -0.56 7.01
CA THR A 133 20.06 0.78 6.88
C THR A 133 21.04 1.90 7.28
N LEU A 134 21.77 1.72 8.39
CA LEU A 134 22.82 2.65 8.82
C LEU A 134 24.12 2.54 7.99
N ILE A 135 24.41 1.36 7.43
CA ILE A 135 25.57 1.19 6.55
C ILE A 135 25.34 1.88 5.22
N ASP A 136 24.13 1.85 4.67
CA ASP A 136 23.77 2.58 3.45
C ASP A 136 23.87 4.09 3.68
N GLY A 137 23.31 4.64 4.78
CA GLY A 137 23.47 6.06 5.13
C GLY A 137 24.93 6.48 5.33
N PHE A 138 25.72 5.68 6.05
CA PHE A 138 27.16 5.92 6.21
C PHE A 138 27.96 5.80 4.89
N GLN A 139 27.42 5.10 3.89
CA GLN A 139 28.02 4.99 2.56
C GLN A 139 27.73 6.17 1.62
N GLU A 140 27.15 7.26 2.14
CA GLU A 140 26.95 8.54 1.46
C GLU A 140 27.22 9.74 2.42
N CYS A 141 26.88 10.96 2.00
CA CYS A 141 26.81 12.19 2.82
C CYS A 141 25.95 13.27 2.12
N LEU A 142 24.95 12.83 1.37
CA LEU A 142 23.89 13.61 0.76
C LEU A 142 22.88 14.09 1.83
N HIS A 143 22.63 13.28 2.87
CA HIS A 143 21.82 13.70 4.02
C HIS A 143 22.53 14.74 4.92
N CYS A 144 23.87 14.75 4.97
CA CYS A 144 24.68 15.50 5.93
C CYS A 144 24.33 16.99 6.03
N SER A 145 24.09 17.66 4.90
CA SER A 145 23.75 19.08 4.83
C SER A 145 22.40 19.42 5.46
N PHE A 146 21.51 18.45 5.62
CA PHE A 146 20.16 18.61 6.16
C PHE A 146 20.03 18.03 7.56
N ALA A 147 20.64 16.86 7.82
CA ALA A 147 20.46 16.10 9.05
C ALA A 147 21.52 16.36 10.13
N HIS A 148 22.71 16.86 9.79
CA HIS A 148 23.80 17.06 10.76
C HIS A 148 24.31 18.51 10.82
N PRO A 149 23.53 19.48 11.36
CA PRO A 149 23.91 20.90 11.41
C PRO A 149 25.18 21.18 12.23
N SER A 150 25.59 20.30 13.14
CA SER A 150 26.85 20.41 13.86
C SER A 150 28.04 19.83 13.07
N PHE A 151 27.85 18.72 12.36
CA PHE A 151 28.91 18.07 11.57
C PHE A 151 29.28 18.92 10.35
N SER A 152 28.27 19.36 9.59
CA SER A 152 28.43 20.13 8.35
C SER A 152 29.04 21.52 8.53
N LYS A 153 29.18 22.01 9.78
CA LYS A 153 29.94 23.22 10.14
C LYS A 153 31.44 22.95 10.35
N VAL A 154 31.85 21.70 10.53
CA VAL A 154 33.24 21.30 10.80
C VAL A 154 33.84 20.58 9.58
N TYR A 155 33.06 19.74 8.89
CA TYR A 155 33.46 18.99 7.70
C TYR A 155 32.51 19.32 6.55
N ALA A 156 33.03 19.79 5.41
CA ALA A 156 32.19 20.33 4.34
C ALA A 156 31.57 19.22 3.44
N PRO A 157 30.23 19.07 3.35
CA PRO A 157 29.60 18.05 2.49
C PRO A 157 29.83 18.27 0.98
N THR A 158 30.24 19.49 0.59
CA THR A 158 30.61 19.85 -0.77
C THR A 158 31.88 19.12 -1.23
N THR A 159 32.91 19.07 -0.38
CA THR A 159 34.21 18.40 -0.66
C THR A 159 34.21 16.92 -0.32
N TYR A 160 33.12 16.38 0.24
CA TYR A 160 33.00 14.97 0.61
C TYR A 160 33.08 14.03 -0.61
N GLN A 161 33.99 13.05 -0.53
CA GLN A 161 34.21 12.02 -1.56
C GLN A 161 34.34 10.62 -0.92
N VAL A 162 33.66 9.63 -1.50
CA VAL A 162 33.88 8.21 -1.18
C VAL A 162 34.79 7.58 -2.24
N LEU A 163 35.89 6.97 -1.78
CA LEU A 163 36.82 6.18 -2.57
C LEU A 163 36.64 4.70 -2.19
N ASN A 164 36.25 3.90 -3.19
CA ASN A 164 35.79 2.53 -3.02
C ASN A 164 36.90 1.53 -3.39
N GLU A 165 37.31 0.70 -2.45
CA GLU A 165 38.34 -0.32 -2.61
C GLU A 165 37.75 -1.74 -2.44
N GLN A 166 38.54 -2.80 -2.57
CA GLN A 166 38.02 -4.16 -2.38
C GLN A 166 37.64 -4.42 -0.91
N ASN A 167 36.35 -4.64 -0.67
CA ASN A 167 35.70 -4.87 0.64
C ASN A 167 35.82 -3.73 1.67
N PHE A 168 36.40 -2.57 1.34
CA PHE A 168 36.39 -1.40 2.22
C PHE A 168 36.20 -0.09 1.43
N SER A 169 35.74 0.95 2.11
CA SER A 169 35.55 2.29 1.54
C SER A 169 36.27 3.33 2.42
N ARG A 170 36.93 4.29 1.78
CA ARG A 170 37.53 5.46 2.43
C ARG A 170 36.75 6.71 2.07
N HIS A 171 36.36 7.47 3.08
CA HIS A 171 35.65 8.73 2.96
C HIS A 171 36.61 9.84 3.33
N LEU A 172 36.62 10.89 2.50
CA LEU A 172 37.44 12.08 2.67
C LEU A 172 36.52 13.29 2.80
N ALA A 173 36.76 14.14 3.80
CA ALA A 173 36.07 15.41 3.97
C ALA A 173 37.06 16.47 4.45
N GLU A 174 37.04 17.67 3.87
CA GLU A 174 37.90 18.75 4.34
C GLU A 174 37.37 19.36 5.64
N ALA A 175 38.24 19.46 6.64
CA ALA A 175 37.95 20.14 7.89
C ALA A 175 38.06 21.66 7.70
N GLY A 176 36.95 22.39 7.90
CA GLY A 176 36.90 23.85 7.78
C GLY A 176 37.72 24.61 8.83
N CYS A 177 38.20 23.91 9.87
CA CYS A 177 39.15 24.42 10.86
C CYS A 177 40.54 23.84 10.60
N LYS A 178 41.57 24.69 10.52
CA LYS A 178 42.98 24.25 10.50
C LYS A 178 43.34 23.55 11.82
N ARG A 179 43.23 22.22 11.84
CA ARG A 179 43.81 21.34 12.87
C ARG A 179 44.97 20.60 12.23
N ASP A 180 46.11 20.56 12.92
CA ASP A 180 47.40 20.23 12.30
C ASP A 180 47.64 18.72 12.03
N SER A 181 46.61 17.88 12.13
CA SER A 181 46.70 16.43 11.89
C SER A 181 46.11 16.04 10.52
N PRO A 182 46.91 15.52 9.57
CA PRO A 182 46.45 15.15 8.22
C PRO A 182 45.53 13.90 8.15
N SER A 183 45.02 13.45 9.30
CA SER A 183 44.07 12.34 9.45
C SER A 183 42.77 12.72 10.18
N ASP A 184 42.56 14.01 10.50
CA ASP A 184 41.23 14.50 10.91
C ASP A 184 40.34 14.62 9.67
N GLY A 185 39.16 13.97 9.68
CA GLY A 185 38.31 13.81 8.50
C GLY A 185 38.55 12.52 7.71
N LEU A 186 39.27 11.55 8.28
CA LEU A 186 39.39 10.19 7.73
C LEU A 186 38.29 9.28 8.31
N PHE A 187 37.40 8.79 7.45
CA PHE A 187 36.38 7.80 7.85
C PHE A 187 36.53 6.55 6.97
N LEU A 188 36.49 5.37 7.59
CA LEU A 188 36.66 4.07 6.95
C LEU A 188 35.45 3.19 7.22
N TYR A 189 34.96 2.53 6.18
CA TYR A 189 34.00 1.43 6.28
C TYR A 189 34.68 0.12 5.90
N PHE A 190 34.51 -0.91 6.73
CA PHE A 190 34.92 -2.27 6.47
C PHE A 190 33.67 -3.14 6.29
N PHE A 191 33.53 -3.72 5.09
CA PHE A 191 32.45 -4.66 4.81
C PHE A 191 32.59 -5.89 5.73
N PRO A 192 31.49 -6.37 6.36
CA PRO A 192 30.10 -6.00 6.07
C PRO A 192 29.52 -4.85 6.90
N ASN A 193 30.01 -4.59 8.11
CA ASN A 193 29.16 -3.94 9.13
C ASN A 193 29.86 -2.94 10.05
N SER A 194 31.11 -2.56 9.75
CA SER A 194 32.01 -1.93 10.73
C SER A 194 32.59 -0.62 10.21
N THR A 195 32.72 0.38 11.09
CA THR A 195 33.31 1.69 10.75
C THR A 195 34.44 2.09 11.69
N LEU A 196 35.32 2.99 11.20
CA LEU A 196 36.42 3.58 11.96
C LEU A 196 36.63 5.03 11.52
N ASN A 197 36.33 5.97 12.41
CA ASN A 197 36.06 7.36 12.08
C ASN A 197 36.94 8.28 12.94
N LEU A 198 37.90 8.94 12.31
CA LEU A 198 38.89 9.82 12.94
C LEU A 198 38.48 11.27 12.71
N TYR A 199 37.83 11.85 13.72
CA TYR A 199 37.30 13.21 13.66
C TYR A 199 37.21 13.83 15.05
N GLY A 200 37.13 15.16 15.12
CA GLY A 200 36.90 15.89 16.38
C GLY A 200 38.01 15.74 17.44
N GLY A 201 39.19 15.25 17.05
CA GLY A 201 40.31 14.96 17.96
C GLY A 201 40.36 13.53 18.52
N GLY A 202 39.39 12.68 18.20
CA GLY A 202 39.32 11.29 18.67
C GLY A 202 38.99 10.27 17.58
N ILE A 203 38.84 9.01 18.00
CA ILE A 203 38.39 7.92 17.15
C ILE A 203 37.05 7.41 17.67
N SER A 204 36.03 7.43 16.81
CA SER A 204 34.80 6.67 17.03
C SER A 204 34.75 5.48 16.08
N SER A 205 34.19 4.36 16.53
CA SER A 205 33.94 3.19 15.70
C SER A 205 32.55 2.67 16.05
N PHE A 206 31.75 2.32 15.04
CA PHE A 206 30.47 1.64 15.27
C PHE A 206 30.36 0.36 14.46
N ARG A 207 29.50 -0.54 14.94
CA ARG A 207 29.21 -1.83 14.32
C ARG A 207 27.72 -2.14 14.39
N THR A 208 27.13 -2.55 13.26
CA THR A 208 25.75 -3.03 13.16
C THR A 208 25.75 -4.56 13.24
N TRP A 209 25.17 -5.15 14.29
CA TRP A 209 25.12 -6.61 14.43
C TRP A 209 23.68 -7.12 14.21
N PRO A 210 23.41 -7.93 13.17
CA PRO A 210 22.05 -8.40 12.89
C PRO A 210 21.51 -9.30 14.00
N THR A 211 20.19 -9.25 14.17
CA THR A 211 19.43 -10.10 15.11
C THR A 211 18.54 -11.10 14.35
N ASP A 212 17.79 -11.93 15.09
CA ASP A 212 16.73 -12.78 14.50
C ASP A 212 15.54 -11.99 13.94
N ASP A 213 15.41 -10.71 14.30
CA ASP A 213 14.49 -9.78 13.66
C ASP A 213 15.23 -8.98 12.57
N PRO A 214 14.88 -9.12 11.28
CA PRO A 214 15.47 -8.34 10.20
C PRO A 214 15.25 -6.83 10.36
N SER A 215 14.25 -6.39 11.13
CA SER A 215 14.03 -4.97 11.42
C SER A 215 14.72 -4.49 12.70
N GLN A 216 15.66 -5.26 13.27
CA GLN A 216 16.46 -4.84 14.42
C GLN A 216 17.95 -5.18 14.28
N THR A 217 18.79 -4.28 14.78
CA THR A 217 20.25 -4.42 14.85
C THR A 217 20.74 -4.08 16.25
N ILE A 218 21.76 -4.79 16.75
CA ILE A 218 22.48 -4.38 17.95
C ILE A 218 23.59 -3.42 17.53
N MET A 219 23.45 -2.17 17.91
CA MET A 219 24.47 -1.14 17.77
C MET A 219 25.51 -1.30 18.86
N GLN A 220 26.78 -1.35 18.46
CA GLN A 220 27.93 -1.23 19.35
C GLN A 220 28.79 -0.04 18.92
N PHE A 221 29.08 0.88 19.83
CA PHE A 221 29.96 2.04 19.60
C PHE A 221 31.16 1.99 20.54
N ASP A 222 32.33 2.36 20.04
CA ASP A 222 33.55 2.54 20.84
C ASP A 222 34.17 3.91 20.58
N TYR A 223 34.69 4.52 21.65
CA TYR A 223 35.31 5.83 21.65
C TYR A 223 36.71 5.74 22.26
N TYR A 224 37.70 6.24 21.51
CA TYR A 224 39.11 6.27 21.88
C TYR A 224 39.63 7.71 21.76
N HIS A 225 40.34 8.20 22.76
CA HIS A 225 40.75 9.60 22.84
C HIS A 225 41.95 9.78 23.76
N LYS A 226 42.82 10.74 23.47
CA LYS A 226 44.06 10.97 24.24
C LYS A 226 43.74 11.45 25.66
N SER A 227 42.95 12.51 25.81
CA SER A 227 42.49 12.96 27.13
C SER A 227 41.58 11.94 27.83
N PRO A 228 41.66 11.75 29.16
CA PRO A 228 40.76 10.92 29.99
C PRO A 228 39.27 11.30 29.92
N VAL A 229 38.40 10.43 30.46
CA VAL A 229 36.94 10.56 30.39
C VAL A 229 36.41 11.78 31.16
N GLU A 230 37.16 12.20 32.17
CA GLU A 230 36.83 13.26 33.10
C GLU A 230 37.10 14.66 32.52
N THR A 231 37.94 14.78 31.49
CA THR A 231 38.35 16.08 30.94
C THR A 231 37.29 16.69 30.03
N GLU A 232 37.35 18.02 29.89
CA GLU A 232 36.41 18.74 29.06
C GLU A 232 36.63 18.49 27.57
N ASP A 233 37.85 18.20 27.12
CA ASP A 233 38.13 17.78 25.75
C ASP A 233 37.38 16.49 25.39
N PHE A 234 37.47 15.46 26.24
CA PHE A 234 36.76 14.20 25.96
C PHE A 234 35.25 14.39 26.00
N LYS A 235 34.70 15.14 26.96
CA LYS A 235 33.25 15.42 27.02
C LYS A 235 32.76 16.15 25.77
N ASN A 236 33.51 17.13 25.27
CA ASN A 236 33.17 17.86 24.05
C ASN A 236 33.25 16.95 22.81
N TYR A 237 34.33 16.19 22.67
CA TYR A 237 34.49 15.18 21.61
C TYR A 237 33.35 14.15 21.63
N TYR A 238 33.10 13.53 22.79
CA TYR A 238 32.07 12.50 22.97
C TYR A 238 30.65 13.06 22.75
N LYS A 239 30.37 14.29 23.20
CA LYS A 239 29.09 14.98 22.93
C LYS A 239 28.89 15.17 21.43
N PHE A 240 29.88 15.73 20.72
CA PHE A 240 29.83 15.93 19.27
C PHE A 240 29.61 14.61 18.52
N ALA A 241 30.40 13.58 18.83
CA ALA A 241 30.28 12.25 18.23
C ALA A 241 28.97 11.52 18.61
N ARG A 242 28.34 11.85 19.74
CA ARG A 242 27.02 11.32 20.12
C ARG A 242 25.85 12.06 19.50
N THR A 243 25.97 13.34 19.18
CA THR A 243 24.91 14.08 18.45
C THR A 243 24.70 13.45 17.07
N VAL A 244 25.75 13.35 16.26
CA VAL A 244 25.69 12.73 14.91
C VAL A 244 25.15 11.30 15.00
N ALA A 245 25.75 10.47 15.87
CA ALA A 245 25.33 9.08 16.09
C ALA A 245 23.99 8.91 16.86
N THR A 246 23.19 9.97 16.99
CA THR A 246 21.78 9.93 17.41
C THR A 246 20.90 10.42 16.26
N GLU A 247 21.29 11.51 15.60
CA GLU A 247 20.67 12.00 14.35
C GLU A 247 20.61 10.88 13.28
N ASP A 248 21.73 10.17 13.05
CA ASP A 248 21.81 8.94 12.22
C ASP A 248 20.77 7.88 12.60
N ASN A 249 20.58 7.70 13.90
CA ASN A 249 19.83 6.60 14.47
C ASN A 249 18.32 6.83 14.31
N ASP A 250 17.90 8.08 14.47
CA ASP A 250 16.51 8.51 14.27
C ASP A 250 16.13 8.46 12.78
N LEU A 251 17.03 8.86 11.87
CA LEU A 251 16.88 8.65 10.43
C LEU A 251 16.67 7.16 10.09
N CYS A 252 17.48 6.27 10.67
CA CYS A 252 17.42 4.84 10.39
C CYS A 252 16.13 4.18 10.92
N GLU A 253 15.63 4.56 12.09
CA GLU A 253 14.34 4.07 12.60
C GLU A 253 13.17 4.56 11.74
N MET A 254 13.17 5.83 11.29
CA MET A 254 12.15 6.35 10.37
C MET A 254 12.23 5.68 8.98
N ALA A 255 13.44 5.41 8.47
CA ALA A 255 13.64 4.68 7.22
C ALA A 255 13.11 3.23 7.34
N GLN A 256 13.41 2.51 8.43
CA GLN A 256 12.88 1.17 8.66
C GLN A 256 11.36 1.19 8.82
N MET A 257 10.80 2.17 9.53
CA MET A 257 9.34 2.31 9.65
C MET A 257 8.69 2.38 8.27
N ASN A 258 9.21 3.21 7.37
CA ASN A 258 8.71 3.32 5.99
C ASN A 258 8.94 2.05 5.15
N LEU A 259 10.08 1.36 5.32
CA LEU A 259 10.34 0.06 4.70
C LEU A 259 9.33 -1.02 5.16
N ASN A 260 8.94 -0.99 6.44
CA ASN A 260 7.98 -1.92 7.04
C ASN A 260 6.53 -1.70 6.56
N VAL A 261 6.18 -0.49 6.09
CA VAL A 261 4.87 -0.21 5.47
C VAL A 261 4.72 -0.93 4.11
N GLY A 262 5.81 -1.34 3.46
CA GLY A 262 5.77 -2.12 2.22
C GLY A 262 5.26 -1.37 0.99
N ILE A 263 5.20 -0.03 1.04
CA ILE A 263 4.89 0.82 -0.13
C ILE A 263 6.13 1.07 -0.98
N TYR A 264 7.27 1.34 -0.34
CA TYR A 264 8.57 1.53 -1.00
C TYR A 264 9.11 0.19 -1.53
N THR A 265 9.67 0.20 -2.73
CA THR A 265 10.22 -1.00 -3.41
C THR A 265 11.72 -0.87 -3.62
N GLU A 266 12.16 0.14 -4.37
CA GLU A 266 13.55 0.56 -4.58
C GLU A 266 13.60 2.08 -4.76
N GLY A 267 14.72 2.71 -4.42
CA GLY A 267 15.03 4.12 -4.69
C GLY A 267 16.15 4.25 -5.71
N ILE A 268 16.19 5.36 -6.46
CA ILE A 268 17.28 5.66 -7.39
C ILE A 268 18.41 6.37 -6.64
N LEU A 269 19.62 5.80 -6.67
CA LEU A 269 20.82 6.36 -6.06
C LEU A 269 21.52 7.34 -7.02
N ASN A 270 21.98 8.46 -6.47
CA ASN A 270 22.84 9.42 -7.15
C ASN A 270 24.22 8.80 -7.43
N PRO A 271 24.61 8.62 -8.71
CA PRO A 271 25.84 7.89 -9.06
C PRO A 271 27.13 8.60 -8.60
N ASN A 272 27.07 9.88 -8.22
CA ASN A 272 28.22 10.69 -7.82
C ASN A 272 28.29 10.91 -6.29
N LYS A 273 27.14 11.01 -5.60
CA LYS A 273 27.08 11.27 -4.14
C LYS A 273 26.76 10.04 -3.28
N GLU A 274 26.21 8.97 -3.87
CA GLU A 274 25.88 7.71 -3.19
C GLU A 274 26.71 6.53 -3.75
N ASN A 275 27.91 6.84 -4.27
CA ASN A 275 28.80 5.86 -4.91
C ASN A 275 29.33 4.78 -3.95
N GLY A 276 29.38 5.04 -2.64
CA GLY A 276 29.63 4.02 -1.61
C GLY A 276 28.49 2.98 -1.55
N VAL A 277 27.23 3.43 -1.51
CA VAL A 277 26.03 2.55 -1.44
C VAL A 277 25.94 1.64 -2.67
N ILE A 278 26.33 2.16 -3.83
CA ILE A 278 26.41 1.42 -5.09
C ILE A 278 27.50 0.34 -5.07
N HIS A 279 28.52 0.50 -4.21
CA HIS A 279 29.68 -0.38 -4.08
C HIS A 279 29.54 -1.41 -2.96
N SER A 280 29.03 -1.03 -1.78
CA SER A 280 28.78 -1.95 -0.66
C SER A 280 27.96 -3.17 -1.09
N ARG A 281 26.92 -2.96 -1.91
CA ARG A 281 26.11 -4.01 -2.52
C ARG A 281 26.90 -5.00 -3.40
N LYS A 282 28.02 -4.58 -4.04
CA LYS A 282 28.84 -5.48 -4.87
C LYS A 282 29.69 -6.46 -4.04
N GLY A 283 29.94 -6.15 -2.76
CA GLY A 283 30.60 -7.05 -1.81
C GLY A 283 29.68 -8.18 -1.31
N GLN A 284 28.36 -8.03 -1.46
CA GLN A 284 27.43 -9.14 -1.23
C GLN A 284 27.64 -10.23 -2.29
N PRO A 285 27.69 -11.52 -1.92
CA PRO A 285 28.06 -12.58 -2.84
C PRO A 285 27.02 -12.73 -3.96
N ARG A 286 27.44 -12.43 -5.19
CA ARG A 286 26.78 -12.94 -6.39
C ARG A 286 26.83 -14.46 -6.33
N SER A 287 25.70 -15.10 -6.02
CA SER A 287 25.55 -16.55 -6.09
C SER A 287 26.03 -17.05 -7.46
N GLU A 288 26.89 -18.06 -7.45
CA GLU A 288 27.46 -18.64 -8.65
C GLU A 288 26.35 -19.06 -9.61
N ARG A 289 26.51 -18.81 -10.92
CA ARG A 289 25.54 -19.28 -11.91
C ARG A 289 25.60 -20.81 -11.95
N PRO A 290 24.50 -21.54 -11.75
CA PRO A 290 24.46 -22.96 -12.07
C PRO A 290 24.43 -23.17 -13.59
N HIS A 291 25.59 -22.99 -14.23
CA HIS A 291 25.92 -23.66 -15.50
C HIS A 291 26.52 -25.06 -15.21
N LEU A 292 25.90 -25.80 -14.28
CA LEU A 292 25.99 -27.26 -14.24
C LEU A 292 24.68 -27.81 -14.81
N GLY A 293 24.80 -28.65 -15.84
CA GLY A 293 23.67 -29.45 -16.32
C GLY A 293 23.32 -30.58 -15.36
N LEU A 294 22.27 -31.34 -15.68
CA LEU A 294 21.84 -32.52 -14.93
C LEU A 294 22.96 -33.57 -14.85
N ARG A 295 23.74 -33.60 -13.76
CA ARG A 295 24.58 -34.72 -13.25
C ARG A 295 25.39 -34.32 -12.00
N ALA A 296 24.73 -34.16 -10.85
CA ALA A 296 25.40 -33.94 -9.55
C ALA A 296 24.52 -34.32 -8.33
N PHE A 297 23.85 -35.47 -8.37
CA PHE A 297 23.09 -36.03 -7.22
C PHE A 297 23.31 -37.54 -7.07
N HIS A 298 24.57 -37.91 -6.86
CA HIS A 298 25.06 -39.19 -6.32
C HIS A 298 26.45 -38.94 -5.74
N SER A 299 26.92 -39.80 -4.82
CA SER A 299 28.05 -39.60 -3.89
C SER A 299 27.82 -38.40 -2.91
N ASP A 300 27.91 -38.54 -1.59
CA ASP A 300 28.33 -39.67 -0.75
C ASP A 300 27.48 -39.80 0.52
N GLU A 301 27.13 -41.04 0.91
CA GLU A 301 26.87 -41.43 2.31
C GLU A 301 28.00 -42.38 2.76
N PRO A 302 28.42 -42.35 4.04
CA PRO A 302 29.53 -43.17 4.50
C PRO A 302 29.13 -44.66 4.65
N GLU A 303 29.97 -45.56 4.13
CA GLU A 303 29.73 -47.01 4.21
C GLU A 303 29.72 -47.51 5.67
N LEU A 304 28.66 -48.24 6.05
CA LEU A 304 28.67 -49.16 7.17
C LEU A 304 28.36 -50.58 6.68
N SER A 305 29.39 -51.42 6.70
CA SER A 305 29.35 -52.79 6.19
C SER A 305 28.52 -53.74 7.06
N VAL A 306 27.85 -54.73 6.45
CA VAL A 306 28.10 -56.16 6.74
C VAL A 306 27.39 -57.10 5.74
N ARG A 307 28.21 -57.99 5.14
CA ARG A 307 27.97 -59.35 4.57
C ARG A 307 26.67 -59.69 3.81
N ARG A 308 26.87 -60.31 2.63
CA ARG A 308 25.93 -61.26 2.00
C ARG A 308 25.98 -62.62 2.71
N GLU A 309 24.86 -63.35 2.73
CA GLU A 309 24.76 -64.74 2.27
C GLU A 309 23.29 -65.11 2.03
N SER A 310 22.99 -66.30 1.51
CA SER A 310 21.69 -66.67 0.93
C SER A 310 21.03 -67.88 1.60
N ASP A 311 19.70 -68.01 1.49
CA ASP A 311 19.01 -69.20 0.93
C ASP A 311 17.55 -69.44 1.42
N ASN A 312 16.71 -69.85 0.44
CA ASN A 312 15.69 -70.91 0.49
C ASN A 312 14.24 -70.76 1.02
N TYR A 313 13.36 -71.48 0.28
CA TYR A 313 11.94 -71.87 0.49
C TYR A 313 10.87 -70.76 0.65
N GLY A 314 9.65 -70.88 0.07
CA GLY A 314 9.11 -71.90 -0.84
C GLY A 314 7.63 -71.61 -1.24
N VAL A 315 7.15 -72.17 -2.36
CA VAL A 315 5.75 -72.04 -2.87
C VAL A 315 4.92 -73.27 -2.46
N PRO A 316 3.58 -73.18 -2.26
CA PRO A 316 2.58 -73.26 -3.36
C PRO A 316 1.44 -72.22 -3.23
N SER A 317 0.49 -71.97 -4.14
CA SER A 317 0.28 -72.08 -5.61
C SER A 317 -1.23 -72.28 -5.84
N ASP A 318 -1.89 -71.43 -6.65
CA ASP A 318 -3.04 -71.72 -7.54
C ASP A 318 -3.52 -70.39 -8.20
N LEU A 319 -3.44 -70.18 -9.53
CA LEU A 319 -4.39 -70.53 -10.63
C LEU A 319 -5.75 -69.78 -10.54
N LEU A 320 -6.31 -69.09 -11.58
CA LEU A 320 -5.87 -68.80 -12.97
C LEU A 320 -6.72 -67.68 -13.67
N SER A 321 -6.09 -66.89 -14.58
CA SER A 321 -6.62 -66.22 -15.80
C SER A 321 -7.74 -65.14 -15.82
N GLN A 322 -7.60 -64.15 -16.72
CA GLN A 322 -8.67 -63.27 -17.29
C GLN A 322 -9.31 -63.90 -18.56
N PRO A 323 -10.42 -63.39 -19.17
CA PRO A 323 -10.37 -62.21 -20.10
C PRO A 323 -11.68 -61.36 -20.32
N GLU A 324 -11.52 -60.24 -21.05
CA GLU A 324 -12.42 -59.63 -22.10
C GLU A 324 -13.91 -59.17 -21.89
N PHE A 325 -14.31 -58.17 -22.71
CA PHE A 325 -15.68 -57.64 -23.00
C PHE A 325 -16.32 -58.40 -24.21
N PRO A 326 -17.61 -58.21 -24.67
CA PRO A 326 -18.64 -57.15 -24.47
C PRO A 326 -20.04 -57.78 -24.08
N PRO A 327 -21.30 -57.44 -24.53
CA PRO A 327 -21.86 -56.41 -25.44
C PRO A 327 -23.17 -55.68 -24.97
N ARG A 328 -24.19 -55.53 -25.85
CA ARG A 328 -25.41 -54.67 -25.81
C ARG A 328 -26.72 -55.40 -25.40
N ASP A 329 -27.69 -54.64 -24.85
CA ASP A 329 -29.16 -54.53 -25.10
C ASP A 329 -30.05 -55.75 -25.52
N PRO A 330 -31.42 -55.72 -25.36
CA PRO A 330 -32.34 -54.82 -24.61
C PRO A 330 -33.48 -55.56 -23.80
N VAL A 331 -34.57 -54.83 -23.43
CA VAL A 331 -36.00 -55.24 -23.25
C VAL A 331 -36.65 -55.10 -21.84
N PHE A 332 -37.92 -54.66 -21.85
CA PHE A 332 -38.86 -54.40 -20.72
C PHE A 332 -39.49 -55.66 -20.07
N PRO A 333 -40.16 -55.51 -18.90
CA PRO A 333 -41.62 -55.69 -18.88
C PRO A 333 -42.43 -54.52 -18.25
N GLN A 334 -43.75 -54.69 -18.04
CA GLN A 334 -44.78 -53.62 -18.03
C GLN A 334 -45.58 -53.46 -16.70
N SER A 335 -46.53 -52.50 -16.71
CA SER A 335 -47.69 -52.27 -15.80
C SER A 335 -47.39 -51.51 -14.50
N HIS A 336 -48.25 -50.63 -13.95
CA HIS A 336 -49.69 -50.29 -14.18
C HIS A 336 -49.90 -48.75 -14.24
N THR A 337 -50.64 -48.17 -15.20
CA THR A 337 -52.08 -47.73 -15.14
C THR A 337 -52.57 -47.10 -13.82
N ALA A 338 -53.29 -45.96 -13.76
CA ALA A 338 -53.76 -44.99 -14.78
C ALA A 338 -54.40 -43.73 -14.12
N GLN A 339 -55.06 -42.88 -14.92
CA GLN A 339 -56.03 -41.79 -14.60
C GLN A 339 -55.52 -40.33 -14.47
N THR A 340 -55.75 -39.55 -15.53
CA THR A 340 -56.40 -38.22 -15.43
C THR A 340 -57.92 -38.41 -15.55
N PRO A 341 -58.78 -37.43 -15.17
CA PRO A 341 -59.36 -36.56 -16.21
C PRO A 341 -59.83 -35.15 -15.75
N VAL A 342 -60.49 -34.45 -16.69
CA VAL A 342 -61.45 -33.32 -16.56
C VAL A 342 -60.90 -31.90 -16.85
N ASP A 343 -61.61 -31.27 -17.78
CA ASP A 343 -61.48 -29.92 -18.33
C ASP A 343 -62.64 -29.05 -17.80
N LEU A 344 -62.44 -27.73 -17.65
CA LEU A 344 -63.48 -26.76 -17.31
C LEU A 344 -63.00 -25.32 -17.56
N GLY A 345 -63.67 -24.59 -18.48
CA GLY A 345 -63.26 -23.25 -18.90
C GLY A 345 -64.36 -22.18 -18.89
N SER A 346 -63.94 -20.93 -18.71
CA SER A 346 -64.73 -19.69 -18.84
C SER A 346 -63.71 -18.55 -19.06
N ARG A 347 -63.55 -17.87 -20.20
CA ARG A 347 -64.45 -17.34 -21.27
C ARG A 347 -64.99 -15.93 -20.97
N CYS A 348 -64.75 -15.03 -21.92
CA CYS A 348 -65.16 -13.60 -21.98
C CYS A 348 -64.42 -12.63 -21.02
N GLU A 349 -64.23 -11.34 -21.35
CA GLU A 349 -64.73 -10.57 -22.51
C GLU A 349 -63.72 -9.52 -23.03
N PHE A 350 -63.95 -9.00 -24.25
CA PHE A 350 -63.09 -8.04 -24.97
C PHE A 350 -63.91 -6.83 -25.45
N VAL A 351 -63.42 -5.60 -25.22
CA VAL A 351 -63.78 -4.37 -25.95
C VAL A 351 -62.52 -3.46 -25.88
N ASP A 352 -61.76 -3.11 -26.92
CA ASP A 352 -62.04 -2.36 -28.17
C ASP A 352 -62.51 -0.90 -27.94
N TYR A 353 -62.22 0.11 -28.78
CA TYR A 353 -61.51 0.21 -30.08
C TYR A 353 -60.60 1.47 -30.07
N GLY A 354 -59.63 1.60 -30.98
CA GLY A 354 -58.81 2.83 -31.05
C GLY A 354 -57.76 2.98 -32.16
N THR A 355 -57.94 2.36 -33.33
CA THR A 355 -56.97 2.45 -34.44
C THR A 355 -57.00 3.80 -35.17
N ASN A 356 -55.83 4.29 -35.59
CA ASN A 356 -55.66 4.86 -36.93
C ASN A 356 -54.23 4.64 -37.43
N PHE A 357 -54.10 4.25 -38.70
CA PHE A 357 -52.84 4.27 -39.44
C PHE A 357 -52.64 5.66 -40.03
N ASP A 358 -51.39 6.10 -40.11
CA ASP A 358 -50.82 6.54 -41.39
C ASP A 358 -49.28 6.51 -41.30
N GLY A 359 -48.65 5.97 -42.34
CA GLY A 359 -47.20 6.13 -42.57
C GLY A 359 -46.97 7.22 -43.62
N PRO A 360 -45.79 7.84 -43.65
CA PRO A 360 -44.97 7.50 -44.81
C PRO A 360 -43.45 7.42 -44.55
N GLN A 361 -42.86 6.48 -45.29
CA GLN A 361 -41.53 6.54 -45.94
C GLN A 361 -40.26 6.85 -45.13
N ILE A 362 -39.31 5.93 -45.30
CA ILE A 362 -37.88 6.12 -45.05
C ILE A 362 -37.37 7.33 -45.84
N ASN A 363 -36.56 8.16 -45.19
CA ASN A 363 -35.51 8.92 -45.86
C ASN A 363 -34.26 8.97 -44.99
N ASP A 364 -33.11 9.03 -45.64
CA ASP A 364 -31.79 8.84 -45.06
C ASP A 364 -31.27 10.12 -44.38
N LEU A 365 -30.89 10.03 -43.11
CA LEU A 365 -30.13 11.07 -42.39
C LEU A 365 -29.21 10.43 -41.33
N SER A 366 -27.94 10.30 -41.69
CA SER A 366 -26.84 10.08 -40.75
C SER A 366 -26.76 11.24 -39.74
N LEU A 367 -26.89 10.93 -38.45
CA LEU A 367 -26.57 11.86 -37.36
C LEU A 367 -25.30 11.39 -36.65
N GLU A 368 -24.17 11.95 -37.09
CA GLU A 368 -22.90 11.80 -36.39
C GLU A 368 -22.99 12.52 -35.02
N MET A 369 -22.77 11.79 -33.93
CA MET A 369 -22.55 12.42 -32.63
C MET A 369 -21.10 12.91 -32.57
N SER A 370 -20.87 14.15 -33.00
CA SER A 370 -19.61 14.85 -32.78
C SER A 370 -19.37 15.00 -31.27
N PHE A 371 -18.35 14.31 -30.75
CA PHE A 371 -17.81 14.63 -29.43
C PHE A 371 -17.14 15.99 -29.51
N ASP A 372 -17.64 16.95 -28.73
CA ASP A 372 -17.00 18.25 -28.58
C ASP A 372 -15.83 18.11 -27.60
N ILE A 373 -14.64 18.57 -28.01
CA ILE A 373 -13.37 18.39 -27.29
C ILE A 373 -12.97 19.71 -26.57
N SER A 374 -13.84 20.72 -26.59
CA SER A 374 -13.57 22.04 -26.01
C SER A 374 -13.51 22.06 -24.47
N GLU A 375 -14.42 21.39 -23.76
CA GLU A 375 -14.50 21.49 -22.28
C GLU A 375 -13.27 20.92 -21.55
N ASP A 376 -12.58 19.91 -22.11
CA ASP A 376 -11.36 19.32 -21.52
C ASP A 376 -10.10 20.20 -21.70
N LEU A 377 -10.15 21.26 -22.53
CA LEU A 377 -9.00 22.15 -22.80
C LEU A 377 -8.95 23.36 -21.86
N ASP A 378 -10.09 23.88 -21.43
CA ASP A 378 -10.13 25.02 -20.50
C ASP A 378 -9.69 24.61 -19.08
N ASP A 379 -10.12 23.44 -18.59
CA ASP A 379 -9.66 22.84 -17.31
C ASP A 379 -8.11 22.59 -17.35
N LEU A 380 -7.49 22.47 -18.53
CA LEU A 380 -6.03 22.37 -18.70
C LEU A 380 -5.32 23.75 -18.64
N TYR A 381 -5.94 24.79 -19.17
CA TYR A 381 -5.40 26.15 -19.11
C TYR A 381 -5.44 26.74 -17.70
N ASP A 382 -6.51 26.50 -16.93
CA ASP A 382 -6.60 26.92 -15.52
C ASP A 382 -5.53 26.23 -14.64
N ILE A 383 -5.21 24.96 -14.93
CA ILE A 383 -4.12 24.23 -14.25
C ILE A 383 -2.74 24.85 -14.54
N LEU A 384 -2.54 25.43 -15.74
CA LEU A 384 -1.29 26.09 -16.12
C LEU A 384 -1.23 27.56 -15.65
N ALA A 385 -2.37 28.23 -15.48
CA ALA A 385 -2.47 29.60 -15.01
C ALA A 385 -2.37 29.75 -13.48
N GLY A 386 -2.55 28.67 -12.72
CA GLY A 386 -2.58 28.68 -11.24
C GLY A 386 -1.25 28.94 -10.51
N LEU A 387 -0.18 29.33 -11.21
CA LEU A 387 1.18 29.48 -10.65
C LEU A 387 1.79 30.90 -10.80
N ASP A 388 0.97 31.96 -10.67
CA ASP A 388 1.49 33.32 -10.44
C ASP A 388 0.49 34.18 -9.61
N SER A 389 0.78 34.39 -8.31
CA SER A 389 0.13 35.45 -7.51
C SER A 389 0.78 35.67 -6.12
N PHE A 390 1.87 36.45 -6.07
CA PHE A 390 2.24 37.24 -4.88
C PHE A 390 2.86 38.58 -5.32
N ASP A 391 2.43 39.68 -4.70
CA ASP A 391 2.69 41.04 -5.19
C ASP A 391 4.13 41.56 -4.97
N ALA A 392 4.69 42.19 -6.00
CA ALA A 392 5.79 43.16 -5.90
C ALA A 392 5.61 44.28 -6.97
N PRO A 393 6.08 45.53 -6.73
CA PRO A 393 5.51 46.71 -7.39
C PRO A 393 6.09 47.08 -8.77
N GLN A 394 5.29 47.83 -9.54
CA GLN A 394 5.57 48.29 -10.91
C GLN A 394 6.71 49.31 -11.04
N VAL A 395 7.46 49.24 -12.15
CA VAL A 395 8.13 50.39 -12.78
C VAL A 395 7.94 50.33 -14.31
N HIS A 396 7.71 51.51 -14.90
CA HIS A 396 7.28 51.84 -16.26
C HIS A 396 7.79 51.05 -17.49
N HIS A 397 6.92 50.96 -18.50
CA HIS A 397 7.23 50.61 -19.89
C HIS A 397 8.16 51.61 -20.60
N ASP A 398 8.89 51.12 -21.61
CA ASP A 398 8.94 51.77 -22.94
C ASP A 398 8.98 50.68 -24.06
N THR A 399 9.15 51.06 -25.32
CA THR A 399 8.48 50.40 -26.46
C THR A 399 9.34 50.11 -27.70
N SER A 400 8.92 49.08 -28.48
CA SER A 400 9.15 48.83 -29.93
C SER A 400 10.04 47.62 -30.36
N PRO A 401 9.68 46.91 -31.46
CA PRO A 401 10.41 45.76 -32.09
C PRO A 401 11.39 46.25 -33.22
N PRO A 402 12.06 45.44 -34.10
CA PRO A 402 11.86 44.04 -34.58
C PRO A 402 13.16 43.17 -34.54
N ASP A 403 13.42 42.06 -35.29
CA ASP A 403 12.83 41.42 -36.49
C ASP A 403 13.21 39.91 -36.59
N CYS A 404 12.66 39.14 -37.56
CA CYS A 404 13.01 37.74 -37.86
C CYS A 404 12.78 37.31 -39.34
N PRO A 405 13.81 36.81 -40.08
CA PRO A 405 13.69 36.52 -41.51
C PRO A 405 13.34 35.07 -41.92
N VAL A 406 12.43 34.99 -42.89
CA VAL A 406 11.96 33.83 -43.69
C VAL A 406 12.92 33.61 -44.89
N MET A 407 13.16 32.42 -45.48
CA MET A 407 12.46 31.11 -45.47
C MET A 407 13.42 29.96 -44.99
N SER A 408 13.43 28.68 -45.38
CA SER A 408 13.01 27.91 -46.59
C SER A 408 12.60 26.46 -46.22
N GLY A 409 12.00 25.70 -47.14
CA GLY A 409 11.60 24.29 -46.92
C GLY A 409 11.80 23.35 -48.13
N GLY A 410 11.44 22.07 -47.96
CA GLY A 410 11.47 21.05 -49.01
C GLY A 410 10.59 19.84 -48.68
N ILE A 411 9.76 19.40 -49.63
CA ILE A 411 8.79 18.31 -49.47
C ILE A 411 9.25 17.09 -50.28
N ILE A 412 9.26 15.90 -49.68
CA ILE A 412 9.21 14.61 -50.39
C ILE A 412 8.20 13.70 -49.69
N THR A 413 7.38 13.00 -50.47
CA THR A 413 6.32 12.09 -50.02
C THR A 413 6.81 10.64 -49.93
N GLY A 414 6.21 9.83 -49.04
CA GLY A 414 6.56 8.41 -48.87
C GLY A 414 5.36 7.59 -48.37
N SER A 415 4.90 6.65 -49.18
CA SER A 415 3.66 5.87 -49.03
C SER A 415 3.46 5.14 -47.69
N LEU A 416 2.20 4.95 -47.30
CA LEU A 416 1.81 3.84 -46.41
C LEU A 416 2.27 2.50 -47.00
N ASN A 417 2.52 1.52 -46.13
CA ASN A 417 2.31 0.11 -46.44
C ASN A 417 1.79 -0.61 -45.19
N THR A 418 0.84 -1.54 -45.38
CA THR A 418 0.14 -2.22 -44.28
C THR A 418 0.47 -3.69 -44.27
N GLU A 419 1.01 -4.20 -43.16
CA GLU A 419 0.97 -5.64 -42.85
C GLU A 419 0.56 -5.85 -41.39
N ARG A 420 -0.31 -6.82 -41.15
CA ARG A 420 -0.75 -7.27 -39.82
C ARG A 420 0.08 -8.49 -39.42
N ALA A 421 0.56 -8.53 -38.19
CA ALA A 421 1.07 -9.74 -37.56
C ALA A 421 0.40 -9.92 -36.17
N PRO A 422 -0.20 -11.09 -35.87
CA PRO A 422 -0.77 -11.36 -34.55
C PRO A 422 0.32 -11.79 -33.56
N PHE A 423 0.30 -11.25 -32.35
CA PHE A 423 1.12 -11.75 -31.25
C PHE A 423 0.48 -13.01 -30.63
N PRO A 424 1.21 -14.13 -30.48
CA PRO A 424 0.69 -15.32 -29.83
C PRO A 424 0.70 -15.17 -28.31
N CYS A 425 -0.41 -15.53 -27.65
CA CYS A 425 -0.46 -15.64 -26.19
C CYS A 425 0.35 -16.86 -25.73
N ILE A 426 1.19 -16.68 -24.71
CA ILE A 426 1.94 -17.78 -24.08
C ILE A 426 1.14 -18.27 -22.88
N ASN A 427 0.57 -19.47 -22.99
CA ASN A 427 0.00 -20.18 -21.85
C ASN A 427 1.13 -20.63 -20.90
N LEU A 428 1.06 -20.20 -19.63
CA LEU A 428 1.85 -20.75 -18.54
C LEU A 428 0.98 -21.69 -17.71
N LEU A 429 1.54 -22.83 -17.30
CA LEU A 429 0.79 -23.89 -16.60
C LEU A 429 0.52 -23.52 -15.13
N ASN A 430 -0.58 -24.06 -14.60
CA ASN A 430 -0.85 -24.09 -13.18
C ASN A 430 0.08 -25.08 -12.48
N ASP A 431 0.68 -24.66 -11.35
CA ASP A 431 1.10 -25.54 -10.27
C ASP A 431 0.53 -25.00 -8.95
N HIS A 432 -0.17 -25.85 -8.20
CA HIS A 432 -0.80 -25.47 -6.94
C HIS A 432 0.14 -25.71 -5.74
N ILE A 433 0.35 -24.69 -4.92
CA ILE A 433 1.01 -24.82 -3.61
C ILE A 433 0.03 -24.36 -2.51
N PRO A 434 -0.45 -25.26 -1.63
CA PRO A 434 -1.25 -24.88 -0.48
C PRO A 434 -0.34 -24.36 0.65
N LEU A 435 -0.74 -23.27 1.31
CA LEU A 435 -0.10 -22.77 2.53
C LEU A 435 -1.12 -22.75 3.68
N SER A 436 -0.76 -23.40 4.79
CA SER A 436 -1.58 -23.49 6.00
C SER A 436 -1.21 -22.37 6.99
N PRO A 437 -2.19 -21.74 7.67
CA PRO A 437 -1.92 -20.68 8.64
C PRO A 437 -1.61 -21.24 10.03
N VAL A 438 -0.58 -20.69 10.70
CA VAL A 438 -0.39 -20.84 12.15
C VAL A 438 -0.08 -19.47 12.76
N LEU A 439 -1.02 -18.96 13.55
CA LEU A 439 -0.85 -17.76 14.38
C LEU A 439 -0.03 -18.06 15.65
N ARG A 440 0.62 -17.04 16.19
CA ARG A 440 0.70 -16.84 17.65
C ARG A 440 0.99 -15.39 18.02
N THR A 441 0.34 -14.94 19.09
CA THR A 441 0.34 -13.57 19.61
C THR A 441 0.91 -13.51 21.02
N SER A 442 1.57 -12.40 21.35
CA SER A 442 1.94 -11.99 22.72
C SER A 442 2.18 -10.48 22.69
N GLN A 443 1.21 -9.65 23.09
CA GLN A 443 0.85 -9.24 24.47
C GLN A 443 1.50 -7.89 24.87
N PHE A 444 0.71 -7.07 25.57
CA PHE A 444 0.96 -5.65 25.83
C PHE A 444 1.91 -5.37 27.00
N VAL A 445 2.57 -4.21 26.96
CA VAL A 445 2.84 -3.36 28.14
C VAL A 445 2.62 -1.89 27.74
N GLU A 446 1.95 -1.11 28.59
CA GLU A 446 1.66 0.32 28.38
C GLU A 446 2.76 1.23 28.98
N ALA A 447 2.96 2.42 28.40
CA ALA A 447 3.55 3.57 29.09
C ALA A 447 3.13 4.89 28.41
N THR A 448 2.89 5.95 29.18
CA THR A 448 2.35 7.25 28.74
C THR A 448 3.45 8.28 28.38
N PRO A 449 3.13 9.33 27.58
CA PRO A 449 4.12 10.27 27.05
C PRO A 449 4.25 11.57 27.85
N GLU A 450 5.42 12.22 27.79
CA GLU A 450 5.56 13.64 28.15
C GLU A 450 6.83 14.28 27.55
N LEU A 451 6.69 15.27 26.66
CA LEU A 451 7.40 16.57 26.68
C LEU A 451 7.20 17.38 25.37
N GLN A 452 6.66 18.59 25.52
CA GLN A 452 6.70 19.67 24.52
C GLN A 452 7.90 20.60 24.83
N GLY A 453 8.51 21.27 23.85
CA GLY A 453 9.57 22.24 24.18
C GLY A 453 10.28 22.99 23.05
N PHE A 454 9.62 24.04 22.51
CA PHE A 454 10.21 25.26 21.93
C PHE A 454 11.31 25.21 20.84
N TYR A 455 10.95 25.72 19.65
CA TYR A 455 11.86 26.33 18.68
C TYR A 455 11.65 27.86 18.62
N ARG A 456 12.77 28.60 18.58
CA ARG A 456 12.95 29.98 18.06
C ARG A 456 14.47 30.25 18.01
N GLY A 457 15.03 30.95 17.03
CA GLY A 457 14.45 31.55 15.82
C GLY A 457 15.55 32.18 14.96
N ASP A 458 15.15 32.91 13.92
CA ASP A 458 15.88 33.96 13.19
C ASP A 458 17.16 33.47 12.43
N GLU A 459 17.15 33.33 11.11
CA GLU A 459 17.24 34.37 10.06
C GLU A 459 18.58 35.14 10.02
N PHE A 460 19.28 35.10 8.87
CA PHE A 460 19.64 36.25 8.00
C PHE A 460 20.70 35.90 6.93
N GLY A 461 20.55 36.46 5.72
CA GLY A 461 21.67 36.86 4.86
C GLY A 461 21.98 36.02 3.61
N GLU A 462 21.41 36.40 2.46
CA GLU A 462 21.91 36.07 1.11
C GLU A 462 22.93 37.12 0.63
N VAL A 463 23.96 36.69 -0.12
CA VAL A 463 24.56 37.33 -1.32
C VAL A 463 25.19 36.17 -2.12
N GLY A 464 24.79 35.89 -3.37
CA GLY A 464 25.36 36.49 -4.60
C GLY A 464 26.74 35.87 -4.91
N ILE A 465 26.85 34.78 -5.68
CA ILE A 465 26.73 34.68 -7.15
C ILE A 465 27.77 35.56 -7.87
N GLU A 466 28.74 34.91 -8.52
CA GLU A 466 29.04 35.09 -9.93
C GLU A 466 29.77 33.84 -10.47
N ASP A 467 29.36 33.38 -11.65
CA ASP A 467 29.96 32.24 -12.37
C ASP A 467 31.12 32.71 -13.26
N ASP A 468 31.95 31.77 -13.74
CA ASP A 468 32.68 31.97 -14.98
C ASP A 468 32.71 30.66 -15.79
N GLU A 469 32.45 30.75 -17.09
CA GLU A 469 32.31 29.58 -17.96
C GLU A 469 33.67 28.99 -18.35
N HIS A 470 33.69 27.81 -18.98
CA HIS A 470 34.29 27.64 -20.33
C HIS A 470 33.98 26.23 -20.88
N SER A 471 33.44 26.19 -22.10
CA SER A 471 32.97 24.97 -22.81
C SER A 471 34.06 24.38 -23.76
N PRO A 472 33.75 23.45 -24.69
CA PRO A 472 33.34 22.05 -24.47
C PRO A 472 34.20 21.05 -25.27
N SER A 473 33.98 19.73 -25.12
CA SER A 473 34.34 18.75 -26.18
C SER A 473 33.39 17.54 -26.20
N SER A 474 33.29 16.85 -27.34
CA SER A 474 32.16 15.94 -27.64
C SER A 474 32.56 14.55 -28.17
N SER A 475 31.59 13.62 -28.10
CA SER A 475 31.60 12.27 -28.69
C SER A 475 32.56 11.24 -28.04
N LYS A 476 32.14 10.00 -27.75
CA LYS A 476 31.54 9.04 -28.69
C LYS A 476 30.58 8.05 -28.02
N ASN A 477 29.41 7.87 -28.63
CA ASN A 477 28.49 6.78 -28.31
C ASN A 477 29.05 5.44 -28.84
N HIS A 478 29.42 4.52 -27.96
CA HIS A 478 29.59 3.11 -28.31
C HIS A 478 28.40 2.29 -27.82
N SER A 479 27.62 1.77 -28.76
CA SER A 479 26.56 0.82 -28.47
C SER A 479 27.12 -0.47 -27.88
N ARG A 480 26.48 -0.96 -26.80
CA ARG A 480 26.58 -2.34 -26.33
C ARG A 480 25.19 -2.84 -25.99
N SER A 481 24.73 -3.82 -26.76
CA SER A 481 23.40 -4.43 -26.64
C SER A 481 23.23 -5.20 -25.31
N PRO A 482 22.00 -5.37 -24.81
CA PRO A 482 21.75 -5.79 -23.44
C PRO A 482 21.71 -7.31 -23.25
N LEU A 483 22.19 -7.79 -22.11
CA LEU A 483 21.89 -9.11 -21.58
C LEU A 483 21.68 -9.02 -20.06
N TYR A 484 20.55 -9.57 -19.58
CA TYR A 484 20.15 -9.68 -18.17
C TYR A 484 19.86 -8.35 -17.44
N ARG A 485 18.82 -7.65 -17.92
CA ARG A 485 17.95 -6.79 -17.08
C ARG A 485 16.87 -7.70 -16.47
N VAL A 486 16.79 -7.77 -15.13
CA VAL A 486 15.54 -8.21 -14.46
C VAL A 486 14.49 -7.14 -14.77
N PRO A 487 13.22 -7.48 -15.10
CA PRO A 487 12.23 -6.48 -15.47
C PRO A 487 12.16 -5.36 -14.42
N GLN A 488 12.53 -4.14 -14.83
CA GLN A 488 11.97 -2.97 -14.20
C GLN A 488 10.52 -2.99 -14.65
N LEU A 489 9.67 -3.44 -13.75
CA LEU A 489 8.24 -3.43 -13.92
C LEU A 489 7.81 -1.96 -13.86
N ASP A 490 7.56 -1.38 -15.02
CA ASP A 490 7.04 -0.02 -15.14
C ASP A 490 5.75 0.12 -14.32
N SER A 491 5.41 1.32 -13.85
CA SER A 491 4.32 1.48 -12.87
C SER A 491 2.95 1.03 -13.38
N ASP A 492 2.76 0.98 -14.70
CA ASP A 492 1.62 0.47 -15.47
C ASP A 492 1.75 -0.99 -15.97
N SER A 493 2.88 -1.65 -15.71
CA SER A 493 3.13 -3.03 -16.17
C SER A 493 2.14 -4.04 -15.56
N PRO A 494 1.66 -5.05 -16.33
CA PRO A 494 0.66 -6.01 -15.86
C PRO A 494 1.04 -6.76 -14.58
N GLU A 495 2.32 -7.07 -14.41
CA GLU A 495 2.84 -7.74 -13.23
C GLU A 495 2.78 -6.82 -12.00
N ASN A 496 3.17 -5.55 -12.11
CA ASN A 496 3.07 -4.58 -11.01
C ASN A 496 1.61 -4.30 -10.64
N ILE A 497 0.76 -4.08 -11.64
CA ILE A 497 -0.70 -3.92 -11.46
C ILE A 497 -1.27 -5.15 -10.75
N SER A 498 -0.87 -6.38 -11.12
CA SER A 498 -1.37 -7.59 -10.47
C SER A 498 -1.05 -7.68 -8.98
N VAL A 499 0.18 -7.33 -8.58
CA VAL A 499 0.63 -7.38 -7.18
C VAL A 499 -0.01 -6.28 -6.34
N LEU A 500 -0.17 -5.08 -6.91
CA LEU A 500 -0.82 -3.96 -6.24
C LEU A 500 -2.34 -4.15 -6.13
N PHE A 501 -2.99 -4.70 -7.16
CA PHE A 501 -4.40 -5.07 -7.12
C PHE A 501 -4.69 -6.13 -6.05
N ASP A 502 -3.88 -7.19 -6.03
CA ASP A 502 -3.99 -8.28 -5.05
C ASP A 502 -3.80 -7.80 -3.60
N ARG A 503 -2.82 -6.93 -3.34
CA ARG A 503 -2.42 -6.54 -1.96
C ARG A 503 -3.06 -5.27 -1.42
N ARG A 504 -3.59 -4.39 -2.28
CA ARG A 504 -4.19 -3.11 -1.87
C ARG A 504 -5.66 -3.03 -2.24
N ILE A 505 -6.02 -3.39 -3.48
CA ILE A 505 -7.38 -3.18 -3.98
C ILE A 505 -8.35 -4.27 -3.48
N CYS A 506 -7.94 -5.54 -3.45
CA CYS A 506 -8.78 -6.62 -2.94
C CYS A 506 -9.18 -6.44 -1.47
N GLU A 507 -8.27 -5.93 -0.63
CA GLU A 507 -8.49 -5.71 0.80
C GLU A 507 -9.49 -4.56 1.03
N VAL A 508 -9.26 -3.38 0.44
CA VAL A 508 -10.15 -2.21 0.66
C VAL A 508 -11.56 -2.39 0.06
N LEU A 509 -11.77 -3.37 -0.81
CA LEU A 509 -13.06 -3.66 -1.44
C LEU A 509 -13.85 -4.82 -0.80
N CYS A 510 -13.38 -5.44 0.30
CA CYS A 510 -14.10 -6.52 0.99
C CYS A 510 -13.88 -6.45 2.51
N ILE A 511 -14.93 -6.16 3.28
CA ILE A 511 -14.86 -6.09 4.75
C ILE A 511 -14.42 -7.41 5.39
N LYS A 512 -14.71 -8.55 4.77
CA LYS A 512 -14.27 -9.89 5.21
C LYS A 512 -13.92 -10.76 4.00
N ASP A 513 -12.76 -11.41 4.02
CA ASP A 513 -12.50 -12.54 3.12
C ASP A 513 -13.48 -13.69 3.44
N SER A 514 -14.14 -14.22 2.42
CA SER A 514 -15.11 -15.30 2.60
C SER A 514 -14.43 -16.62 2.96
N SER A 515 -15.21 -17.66 3.30
CA SER A 515 -14.68 -19.04 3.44
C SER A 515 -14.08 -19.56 2.12
N SER A 516 -14.48 -19.01 0.95
CA SER A 516 -13.83 -19.25 -0.33
C SER A 516 -12.80 -18.16 -0.71
N GLY A 517 -12.47 -17.22 0.17
CA GLY A 517 -11.52 -16.11 -0.02
C GLY A 517 -12.12 -14.87 -0.68
N ASN A 518 -11.27 -13.89 -1.01
CA ASN A 518 -11.68 -12.64 -1.65
C ASN A 518 -12.28 -12.81 -3.06
N PRO A 519 -13.51 -12.32 -3.35
CA PRO A 519 -14.13 -12.45 -4.67
C PRO A 519 -13.43 -11.65 -5.79
N TRP A 520 -12.83 -10.49 -5.51
CA TRP A 520 -12.07 -9.74 -6.52
C TRP A 520 -10.85 -10.54 -6.97
N ARG A 521 -10.14 -11.16 -6.02
CA ARG A 521 -8.98 -12.03 -6.23
C ARG A 521 -9.32 -13.32 -6.99
N LYS A 522 -10.49 -13.93 -6.74
CA LYS A 522 -10.85 -15.25 -7.30
C LYS A 522 -11.84 -15.25 -8.47
N ILE A 523 -12.63 -14.20 -8.66
CA ILE A 523 -13.66 -14.13 -9.71
C ILE A 523 -13.30 -13.04 -10.72
N VAL A 524 -13.09 -11.81 -10.25
CA VAL A 524 -12.89 -10.66 -11.15
C VAL A 524 -11.49 -10.64 -11.78
N TRP A 525 -10.43 -10.90 -11.00
CA TRP A 525 -9.06 -10.89 -11.51
C TRP A 525 -8.78 -11.97 -12.58
N PRO A 526 -9.30 -13.21 -12.48
CA PRO A 526 -9.22 -14.17 -13.59
C PRO A 526 -9.93 -13.68 -14.87
N MET A 527 -11.13 -13.09 -14.76
CA MET A 527 -11.82 -12.51 -15.93
C MET A 527 -11.04 -11.36 -16.56
N ALA A 528 -10.30 -10.57 -15.76
CA ALA A 528 -9.46 -9.49 -16.28
C ALA A 528 -8.35 -9.99 -17.22
N LYS A 529 -7.88 -11.23 -17.06
CA LYS A 529 -6.88 -11.85 -17.96
C LYS A 529 -7.46 -12.22 -19.33
N GLU A 530 -8.78 -12.41 -19.41
CA GLU A 530 -9.50 -12.73 -20.65
C GLU A 530 -10.08 -11.47 -21.33
N HIS A 531 -10.35 -10.41 -20.56
CA HIS A 531 -11.06 -9.22 -21.02
C HIS A 531 -10.27 -7.92 -20.78
N THR A 532 -9.68 -7.37 -21.84
CA THR A 532 -8.77 -6.20 -21.79
C THR A 532 -9.39 -4.96 -21.15
N ALA A 533 -10.68 -4.68 -21.40
CA ALA A 533 -11.36 -3.53 -20.80
C ALA A 533 -11.44 -3.64 -19.26
N LEU A 534 -11.70 -4.86 -18.76
CA LEU A 534 -11.72 -5.15 -17.34
C LEU A 534 -10.32 -4.99 -16.73
N TYR A 535 -9.28 -5.54 -17.36
CA TYR A 535 -7.89 -5.29 -16.91
C TYR A 535 -7.57 -3.80 -16.82
N HIS A 536 -7.92 -3.00 -17.84
CA HIS A 536 -7.69 -1.56 -17.79
C HIS A 536 -8.52 -0.85 -16.70
N ALA A 537 -9.75 -1.30 -16.42
CA ALA A 537 -10.53 -0.76 -15.31
C ALA A 537 -9.88 -1.04 -13.94
N LEU A 538 -9.43 -2.28 -13.71
CA LEU A 538 -8.72 -2.66 -12.48
C LEU A 538 -7.34 -2.00 -12.37
N ALA A 539 -6.64 -1.79 -13.49
CA ALA A 539 -5.39 -1.04 -13.53
C ALA A 539 -5.60 0.44 -13.14
N ALA A 540 -6.64 1.09 -13.67
CA ALA A 540 -7.00 2.45 -13.29
C ALA A 540 -7.28 2.57 -11.79
N MET A 541 -8.13 1.68 -11.24
CA MET A 541 -8.38 1.57 -9.79
C MET A 541 -7.07 1.44 -8.99
N THR A 542 -6.15 0.59 -9.46
CA THR A 542 -4.84 0.33 -8.83
C THR A 542 -3.92 1.55 -8.85
N CYS A 543 -3.93 2.35 -9.93
CA CYS A 543 -3.12 3.56 -10.04
C CYS A 543 -3.67 4.74 -9.21
N PHE A 544 -4.99 4.84 -9.03
CA PHE A 544 -5.59 5.90 -8.21
C PHE A 544 -5.43 5.64 -6.70
N GLN A 545 -5.37 4.38 -6.26
CA GLN A 545 -5.24 4.05 -4.83
C GLN A 545 -3.79 4.17 -4.32
N GLY A 546 -3.51 5.24 -3.56
CA GLY A 546 -2.21 5.45 -2.92
C GLY A 546 -1.15 6.16 -3.75
N PHE A 547 -1.49 6.63 -4.96
CA PHE A 547 -0.61 7.47 -5.77
C PHE A 547 -1.33 8.67 -6.41
N ASN A 548 -2.55 8.99 -5.97
CA ASN A 548 -3.42 10.00 -6.60
C ASN A 548 -2.83 11.43 -6.59
N ASP A 549 -2.00 11.73 -5.58
CA ASP A 549 -1.32 13.01 -5.38
C ASP A 549 0.01 13.10 -6.18
N LEU A 550 0.41 12.03 -6.88
CA LEU A 550 1.59 12.01 -7.75
C LEU A 550 1.16 12.14 -9.22
N PRO A 551 1.42 13.28 -9.90
CA PRO A 551 0.88 13.57 -11.24
C PRO A 551 1.16 12.47 -12.28
N GLN A 552 2.34 11.85 -12.24
CA GLN A 552 2.72 10.79 -13.16
C GLN A 552 1.83 9.53 -13.05
N HIS A 553 1.47 9.13 -11.83
CA HIS A 553 0.62 7.95 -11.60
C HIS A 553 -0.85 8.25 -11.88
N ARG A 554 -1.30 9.46 -11.53
CA ARG A 554 -2.63 9.98 -11.91
C ARG A 554 -2.82 9.99 -13.43
N ALA A 555 -1.81 10.45 -14.18
CA ALA A 555 -1.81 10.44 -15.64
C ALA A 555 -1.70 9.04 -16.29
N ILE A 556 -1.24 8.03 -15.54
CA ILE A 556 -1.31 6.61 -15.94
C ILE A 556 -2.72 6.07 -15.70
N GLY A 557 -3.27 6.26 -14.49
CA GLY A 557 -4.62 5.82 -14.14
C GLY A 557 -5.69 6.38 -15.09
N LEU A 558 -5.57 7.66 -15.47
CA LEU A 558 -6.42 8.30 -16.48
C LEU A 558 -6.35 7.63 -17.86
N ARG A 559 -5.15 7.22 -18.32
CA ARG A 559 -4.99 6.50 -19.60
C ARG A 559 -5.63 5.12 -19.56
N HIS A 560 -5.49 4.38 -18.46
CA HIS A 560 -6.18 3.11 -18.28
C HIS A 560 -7.70 3.28 -18.20
N LEU A 561 -8.19 4.28 -17.45
CA LEU A 561 -9.61 4.59 -17.31
C LEU A 561 -10.25 4.92 -18.67
N ASN A 562 -9.66 5.84 -19.43
CA ASN A 562 -10.19 6.25 -20.73
C ASN A 562 -10.21 5.08 -21.74
N TYR A 563 -9.22 4.20 -21.70
CA TYR A 563 -9.21 2.99 -22.52
C TYR A 563 -10.31 2.00 -22.10
N ALA A 564 -10.49 1.75 -20.80
CA ALA A 564 -11.57 0.88 -20.29
C ALA A 564 -12.96 1.40 -20.67
N VAL A 565 -13.18 2.71 -20.56
CA VAL A 565 -14.40 3.42 -21.01
C VAL A 565 -14.66 3.18 -22.50
N GLN A 566 -13.66 3.37 -23.36
CA GLN A 566 -13.79 3.17 -24.81
C GLN A 566 -14.08 1.71 -25.18
N GLN A 567 -13.41 0.74 -24.54
CA GLN A 567 -13.60 -0.68 -24.84
C GLN A 567 -14.90 -1.26 -24.28
N LEU A 568 -15.46 -0.71 -23.19
CA LEU A 568 -16.73 -1.18 -22.63
C LEU A 568 -17.88 -1.07 -23.65
N ALA A 569 -17.96 0.04 -24.41
CA ALA A 569 -18.95 0.21 -25.48
C ALA A 569 -18.83 -0.85 -26.59
N ILE A 570 -17.63 -1.38 -26.83
CA ILE A 570 -17.38 -2.45 -27.80
C ILE A 570 -17.79 -3.81 -27.21
N MET A 571 -17.52 -4.07 -25.93
CA MET A 571 -17.97 -5.29 -25.24
C MET A 571 -19.50 -5.44 -25.24
N GLU A 572 -20.25 -4.35 -25.15
CA GLU A 572 -21.72 -4.36 -25.21
C GLU A 572 -22.32 -4.86 -26.54
N THR A 573 -21.54 -4.83 -27.62
CA THR A 573 -21.95 -5.26 -28.98
C THR A 573 -21.26 -6.55 -29.42
N SER A 574 -20.45 -7.15 -28.54
CA SER A 574 -19.65 -8.34 -28.79
C SER A 574 -20.20 -9.55 -28.02
N ASP A 575 -19.84 -10.77 -28.44
CA ASP A 575 -20.17 -12.02 -27.74
C ASP A 575 -19.29 -12.22 -26.49
N CYS A 576 -19.36 -11.25 -25.57
CA CYS A 576 -18.61 -11.22 -24.31
C CYS A 576 -19.43 -11.80 -23.16
N LYS A 577 -18.78 -12.52 -22.24
CA LYS A 577 -19.37 -13.00 -20.99
C LYS A 577 -20.08 -11.85 -20.25
N PRO A 578 -21.39 -11.92 -19.97
CA PRO A 578 -22.12 -10.84 -19.31
C PRO A 578 -21.48 -10.40 -17.99
N GLU A 579 -20.94 -11.35 -17.22
CA GLU A 579 -20.26 -11.15 -15.95
C GLU A 579 -19.01 -10.26 -16.10
N ALA A 580 -18.27 -10.38 -17.21
CA ALA A 580 -17.11 -9.55 -17.50
C ALA A 580 -17.49 -8.13 -17.91
N THR A 581 -18.55 -7.96 -18.71
CA THR A 581 -19.07 -6.63 -19.08
C THR A 581 -19.65 -5.90 -17.86
N ILE A 582 -20.39 -6.61 -16.99
CA ILE A 582 -20.87 -6.09 -15.69
C ILE A 582 -19.69 -5.69 -14.80
N SER A 583 -18.70 -6.58 -14.65
CA SER A 583 -17.49 -6.30 -13.85
C SER A 583 -16.74 -5.06 -14.35
N THR A 584 -16.68 -4.87 -15.68
CA THR A 584 -16.02 -3.73 -16.31
C THR A 584 -16.77 -2.43 -16.00
N ALA A 585 -18.10 -2.41 -16.14
CA ALA A 585 -18.92 -1.25 -15.79
C ALA A 585 -18.77 -0.85 -14.30
N LEU A 586 -18.81 -1.83 -13.39
CA LEU A 586 -18.63 -1.57 -11.95
C LEU A 586 -17.21 -1.08 -11.62
N ALA A 587 -16.17 -1.72 -12.17
CA ALA A 587 -14.78 -1.31 -11.98
C ALA A 587 -14.49 0.09 -12.56
N VAL A 588 -15.07 0.44 -13.72
CA VAL A 588 -15.00 1.80 -14.28
C VAL A 588 -15.66 2.81 -13.33
N SER A 589 -16.83 2.51 -12.73
CA SER A 589 -17.44 3.43 -11.76
C SER A 589 -16.61 3.62 -10.48
N LEU A 590 -15.91 2.59 -9.98
CA LEU A 590 -14.97 2.73 -8.85
C LEU A 590 -13.76 3.58 -9.25
N ALA A 591 -13.16 3.32 -10.42
CA ALA A 591 -12.03 4.09 -10.93
C ALA A 591 -12.37 5.58 -11.10
N GLN A 592 -13.57 5.91 -11.58
CA GLN A 592 -14.04 7.29 -11.69
C GLN A 592 -14.22 7.96 -10.34
N ALA A 593 -14.89 7.28 -9.39
CA ALA A 593 -15.11 7.79 -8.03
C ALA A 593 -13.79 8.10 -7.29
N TRP A 594 -12.73 7.34 -7.53
CA TRP A 594 -11.40 7.58 -6.94
C TRP A 594 -10.57 8.62 -7.69
N CYS A 595 -10.79 8.79 -9.00
CA CYS A 595 -10.08 9.78 -9.82
C CYS A 595 -10.61 11.21 -9.62
N HIS A 596 -11.93 11.41 -9.68
CA HIS A 596 -12.52 12.74 -9.84
C HIS A 596 -13.97 12.82 -9.27
N PRO A 597 -14.21 13.56 -8.17
CA PRO A 597 -15.51 13.58 -7.46
C PRO A 597 -16.58 14.52 -8.07
N ARG A 598 -16.52 14.81 -9.39
CA ARG A 598 -17.64 15.38 -10.17
C ARG A 598 -18.40 14.19 -10.81
N SER A 599 -19.74 14.21 -10.79
CA SER A 599 -20.50 12.97 -10.49
C SER A 599 -21.18 12.22 -11.63
N SER A 600 -21.64 12.93 -12.67
CA SER A 600 -22.60 12.42 -13.66
C SER A 600 -22.08 11.20 -14.42
N THR A 601 -20.76 11.12 -14.60
CA THR A 601 -20.05 10.01 -15.23
C THR A 601 -20.12 8.74 -14.39
N THR A 602 -19.82 8.83 -13.08
CA THR A 602 -19.86 7.68 -12.15
C THR A 602 -21.28 7.10 -12.05
N THR A 603 -22.31 7.96 -11.95
CA THR A 603 -23.70 7.51 -11.89
C THR A 603 -24.19 6.91 -13.22
N SER A 604 -23.49 7.14 -14.33
CA SER A 604 -23.81 6.51 -15.63
C SER A 604 -23.39 5.04 -15.68
N TYR A 605 -22.19 4.70 -15.22
CA TYR A 605 -21.69 3.31 -15.25
C TYR A 605 -22.37 2.40 -14.20
N ILE A 606 -22.80 2.94 -13.05
CA ILE A 606 -23.64 2.18 -12.10
C ILE A 606 -25.01 1.86 -12.73
N ARG A 607 -25.61 2.77 -13.50
CA ARG A 607 -26.83 2.51 -14.29
C ARG A 607 -26.58 1.53 -15.45
N LYS A 608 -25.40 1.57 -16.07
CA LYS A 608 -24.98 0.60 -17.09
C LYS A 608 -24.88 -0.82 -16.50
N GLY A 609 -24.26 -0.95 -15.32
CA GLY A 609 -24.22 -2.18 -14.53
C GLY A 609 -25.61 -2.72 -14.22
N ALA A 610 -26.55 -1.85 -13.83
CA ALA A 610 -27.95 -2.22 -13.61
C ALA A 610 -28.62 -2.80 -14.88
N GLU A 611 -28.41 -2.16 -16.03
CA GLU A 611 -28.96 -2.62 -17.32
C GLU A 611 -28.43 -4.01 -17.71
N LEU A 612 -27.12 -4.22 -17.54
CA LEU A 612 -26.43 -5.47 -17.86
C LEU A 612 -26.81 -6.60 -16.89
N LEU A 613 -26.88 -6.32 -15.57
CA LEU A 613 -27.36 -7.27 -14.56
C LEU A 613 -28.79 -7.74 -14.86
N ARG A 614 -29.68 -6.85 -15.26
CA ARG A 614 -31.07 -7.22 -15.61
C ARG A 614 -31.14 -8.20 -16.79
N LYS A 615 -30.28 -8.02 -17.82
CA LYS A 615 -30.18 -8.95 -18.96
C LYS A 615 -29.65 -10.31 -18.49
N ALA A 616 -28.51 -10.33 -17.79
CA ALA A 616 -27.89 -11.55 -17.28
C ALA A 616 -28.82 -12.36 -16.35
N LEU A 617 -29.60 -11.70 -15.49
CA LEU A 617 -30.57 -12.37 -14.61
C LEU A 617 -31.75 -12.99 -15.40
N ILE A 618 -32.22 -12.35 -16.47
CA ILE A 618 -33.27 -12.91 -17.34
C ILE A 618 -32.74 -14.09 -18.16
N GLU A 619 -31.52 -13.99 -18.69
CA GLU A 619 -30.83 -15.09 -19.38
C GLU A 619 -30.56 -16.28 -18.45
N HIS A 620 -30.25 -16.03 -17.17
CA HIS A 620 -30.11 -17.10 -16.18
C HIS A 620 -31.46 -17.72 -15.79
N GLN A 621 -32.57 -16.97 -15.82
CA GLN A 621 -33.89 -17.56 -15.60
C GLN A 621 -34.33 -18.51 -16.73
N SER A 622 -33.80 -18.34 -17.95
CA SER A 622 -34.08 -19.22 -19.09
C SER A 622 -33.02 -20.31 -19.32
N SER A 623 -31.80 -20.16 -18.82
CA SER A 623 -30.71 -21.15 -18.95
C SER A 623 -30.34 -21.82 -17.62
N GLN A 624 -30.43 -23.15 -17.57
CA GLN A 624 -30.08 -23.97 -16.39
C GLN A 624 -28.55 -24.10 -16.21
N ARG A 625 -27.88 -23.00 -15.88
CA ARG A 625 -26.41 -22.93 -15.75
C ARG A 625 -25.88 -23.61 -14.47
N PRO A 626 -24.58 -23.98 -14.42
CA PRO A 626 -23.96 -24.63 -13.27
C PRO A 626 -23.94 -23.78 -11.99
N ARG A 627 -23.84 -24.44 -10.83
CA ARG A 627 -23.93 -23.76 -9.52
C ARG A 627 -22.79 -22.77 -9.25
N ASP A 628 -21.61 -22.99 -9.84
CA ASP A 628 -20.44 -22.15 -9.57
C ASP A 628 -20.53 -20.79 -10.29
N GLU A 629 -21.18 -20.73 -11.46
CA GLU A 629 -21.43 -19.47 -12.20
C GLU A 629 -22.40 -18.55 -11.43
N LEU A 630 -23.36 -19.10 -10.68
CA LEU A 630 -24.24 -18.34 -9.78
C LEU A 630 -23.44 -17.45 -8.80
N SER A 631 -22.29 -17.94 -8.33
CA SER A 631 -21.50 -17.24 -7.30
C SER A 631 -20.95 -15.91 -7.79
N GLY A 632 -20.47 -15.87 -9.04
CA GLY A 632 -19.94 -14.65 -9.67
C GLY A 632 -21.03 -13.61 -9.91
N LEU A 633 -22.15 -14.01 -10.53
CA LEU A 633 -23.26 -13.09 -10.78
C LEU A 633 -23.93 -12.60 -9.48
N GLY A 634 -23.98 -13.46 -8.45
CA GLY A 634 -24.48 -13.10 -7.11
C GLY A 634 -23.57 -12.11 -6.38
N PHE A 635 -22.25 -12.27 -6.49
CA PHE A 635 -21.29 -11.28 -6.00
C PHE A 635 -21.44 -9.94 -6.73
N LEU A 636 -21.50 -9.94 -8.07
CA LEU A 636 -21.68 -8.70 -8.86
C LEU A 636 -23.02 -8.00 -8.55
N SER A 637 -24.07 -8.77 -8.26
CA SER A 637 -25.37 -8.24 -7.77
C SER A 637 -25.21 -7.51 -6.43
N ASN A 638 -24.43 -8.07 -5.50
CA ASN A 638 -24.15 -7.44 -4.19
C ASN A 638 -23.26 -6.19 -4.34
N THR A 639 -22.24 -6.24 -5.19
CA THR A 639 -21.39 -5.08 -5.52
C THR A 639 -22.22 -3.95 -6.12
N TRP A 640 -23.12 -4.23 -7.06
CA TRP A 640 -24.02 -3.21 -7.59
C TRP A 640 -25.00 -2.66 -6.55
N ILE A 641 -25.60 -3.51 -5.71
CA ILE A 641 -26.46 -3.10 -4.57
C ILE A 641 -25.73 -2.11 -3.66
N TYR A 642 -24.47 -2.41 -3.30
CA TYR A 642 -23.63 -1.55 -2.49
C TYR A 642 -23.35 -0.22 -3.18
N MET A 643 -22.90 -0.26 -4.43
CA MET A 643 -22.54 0.94 -5.19
C MET A 643 -23.73 1.87 -5.40
N ASP A 644 -24.87 1.39 -5.92
CA ASP A 644 -26.06 2.24 -6.08
C ASP A 644 -26.50 2.84 -4.74
N THR A 645 -26.52 2.05 -3.66
CA THR A 645 -26.91 2.52 -2.33
C THR A 645 -26.00 3.64 -1.82
N ILE A 646 -24.68 3.44 -1.83
CA ILE A 646 -23.72 4.42 -1.31
C ILE A 646 -23.69 5.68 -2.17
N THR A 647 -23.68 5.54 -3.50
CA THR A 647 -23.72 6.67 -4.42
C THR A 647 -25.03 7.45 -4.29
N ARG A 648 -26.18 6.79 -4.09
CA ARG A 648 -27.50 7.43 -3.89
C ARG A 648 -27.60 8.24 -2.60
N ILE A 649 -26.77 7.98 -1.59
CA ILE A 649 -26.73 8.79 -0.35
C ILE A 649 -26.16 10.20 -0.61
N THR A 650 -25.26 10.37 -1.58
CA THR A 650 -24.60 11.65 -1.85
C THR A 650 -25.05 12.30 -3.16
N CYS A 651 -25.38 11.51 -4.16
CA CYS A 651 -25.70 12.01 -5.48
C CYS A 651 -27.09 12.65 -5.55
N HIS A 652 -27.22 13.69 -6.39
CA HIS A 652 -28.46 14.48 -6.50
C HIS A 652 -29.11 14.42 -7.89
N ASP A 653 -28.59 13.57 -8.77
CA ASP A 653 -28.88 13.42 -10.20
C ASP A 653 -30.32 12.93 -10.53
N GLY A 654 -31.21 12.92 -9.53
CA GLY A 654 -32.67 12.82 -9.68
C GLY A 654 -33.25 11.44 -10.04
N TYR A 655 -32.44 10.51 -10.54
CA TYR A 655 -32.85 9.16 -10.94
C TYR A 655 -33.40 8.32 -9.77
N VAL A 656 -34.53 7.64 -9.99
CA VAL A 656 -35.25 6.83 -8.99
C VAL A 656 -34.62 5.45 -8.85
N MET A 657 -34.62 4.89 -7.64
CA MET A 657 -34.15 3.53 -7.36
C MET A 657 -34.95 2.46 -8.13
N ASP A 658 -34.24 1.55 -8.81
CA ASP A 658 -34.82 0.34 -9.44
C ASP A 658 -35.09 -0.73 -8.37
N LEU A 659 -36.15 -0.52 -7.59
CA LEU A 659 -36.59 -1.46 -6.54
C LEU A 659 -36.87 -2.88 -7.08
N PRO A 660 -37.46 -3.09 -8.27
CA PRO A 660 -37.55 -4.42 -8.89
C PRO A 660 -36.20 -5.11 -9.04
N LEU A 661 -35.23 -4.49 -9.74
CA LEU A 661 -33.90 -5.09 -9.91
C LEU A 661 -33.18 -5.29 -8.57
N MET A 662 -33.33 -4.37 -7.63
CA MET A 662 -32.72 -4.51 -6.30
C MET A 662 -33.31 -5.70 -5.52
N SER A 663 -34.60 -5.97 -5.66
CA SER A 663 -35.26 -7.17 -5.14
C SER A 663 -34.75 -8.43 -5.83
N ASP A 664 -34.69 -8.45 -7.16
CA ASP A 664 -34.25 -9.62 -7.93
C ASP A 664 -32.78 -9.97 -7.66
N CYS A 665 -31.89 -8.97 -7.64
CA CYS A 665 -30.49 -9.10 -7.21
C CYS A 665 -30.39 -9.65 -5.78
N SER A 666 -31.19 -9.15 -4.83
CA SER A 666 -31.19 -9.61 -3.43
C SER A 666 -31.68 -11.06 -3.30
N LEU A 667 -32.70 -11.45 -4.08
CA LEU A 667 -33.26 -12.80 -4.12
C LEU A 667 -32.33 -13.80 -4.81
N PHE A 668 -31.61 -13.38 -5.86
CA PHE A 668 -30.63 -14.20 -6.56
C PHE A 668 -29.39 -14.43 -5.67
N SER A 669 -28.81 -13.36 -5.14
CA SER A 669 -27.69 -13.37 -4.18
C SER A 669 -27.94 -14.30 -2.98
N SER A 670 -29.16 -14.25 -2.41
CA SER A 670 -29.54 -15.11 -1.29
C SER A 670 -29.76 -16.59 -1.64
N LYS A 671 -29.74 -16.96 -2.94
CA LYS A 671 -29.78 -18.35 -3.43
C LYS A 671 -28.41 -18.85 -3.89
N SER A 672 -27.50 -17.93 -4.26
CA SER A 672 -26.16 -18.24 -4.75
C SER A 672 -25.09 -18.27 -3.64
N SER A 673 -25.26 -17.50 -2.56
CA SER A 673 -24.34 -17.53 -1.42
C SER A 673 -24.50 -18.82 -0.60
N VAL A 674 -23.37 -19.37 -0.17
CA VAL A 674 -23.30 -20.41 0.89
C VAL A 674 -23.05 -19.78 2.26
N SER A 675 -22.32 -18.65 2.30
CA SER A 675 -22.02 -17.89 3.53
C SER A 675 -23.17 -16.98 3.94
N THR A 676 -23.42 -16.90 5.25
CA THR A 676 -24.35 -15.94 5.87
C THR A 676 -23.82 -14.50 5.87
N VAL A 677 -22.49 -14.35 5.85
CA VAL A 677 -21.77 -13.06 5.85
C VAL A 677 -21.37 -12.69 4.43
N ASP A 678 -21.64 -11.45 4.03
CA ASP A 678 -21.26 -10.94 2.71
C ASP A 678 -19.79 -10.44 2.68
N PRO A 679 -19.03 -10.66 1.60
CA PRO A 679 -17.64 -10.20 1.53
C PRO A 679 -17.48 -8.68 1.56
N LEU A 680 -18.44 -7.92 1.02
CA LEU A 680 -18.40 -6.46 0.88
C LEU A 680 -19.17 -5.76 2.01
N MET A 681 -20.40 -6.20 2.27
CA MET A 681 -21.33 -5.62 3.26
C MET A 681 -21.29 -6.31 4.63
N GLY A 682 -20.54 -7.40 4.79
CA GLY A 682 -20.42 -8.11 6.07
C GLY A 682 -21.78 -8.62 6.57
N CYS A 683 -22.05 -8.37 7.85
CA CYS A 683 -23.34 -8.70 8.46
C CYS A 683 -24.48 -7.74 8.06
N ALA A 684 -24.19 -6.66 7.32
CA ALA A 684 -25.17 -5.63 6.96
C ALA A 684 -25.89 -5.86 5.62
N ARG A 685 -25.56 -6.90 4.83
CA ARG A 685 -26.13 -7.13 3.48
C ARG A 685 -27.65 -6.90 3.37
N PRO A 686 -28.52 -7.40 4.28
CA PRO A 686 -29.98 -7.22 4.14
C PRO A 686 -30.47 -5.81 4.50
N LEU A 687 -29.63 -4.97 5.12
CA LEU A 687 -29.94 -3.57 5.44
C LEU A 687 -29.76 -2.64 4.23
N PHE A 688 -28.87 -2.95 3.29
CA PHE A 688 -28.54 -2.06 2.17
C PHE A 688 -29.76 -1.68 1.29
N PRO A 689 -30.69 -2.60 0.95
CA PRO A 689 -31.93 -2.23 0.26
C PRO A 689 -32.84 -1.27 1.06
N LEU A 690 -32.84 -1.36 2.40
CA LEU A 690 -33.58 -0.43 3.26
C LEU A 690 -32.89 0.94 3.30
N LEU A 691 -31.57 0.98 3.41
CA LEU A 691 -30.75 2.19 3.34
C LEU A 691 -30.90 2.91 1.99
N GLY A 692 -30.88 2.17 0.87
CA GLY A 692 -31.12 2.71 -0.47
C GLY A 692 -32.53 3.30 -0.63
N SER A 693 -33.54 2.64 -0.05
CA SER A 693 -34.91 3.15 0.01
C SER A 693 -35.02 4.44 0.84
N VAL A 694 -34.28 4.54 1.96
CA VAL A 694 -34.14 5.78 2.74
C VAL A 694 -33.43 6.87 1.94
N ALA A 695 -32.35 6.55 1.22
CA ALA A 695 -31.62 7.52 0.40
C ALA A 695 -32.48 8.08 -0.75
N ASP A 696 -33.33 7.25 -1.38
CA ASP A 696 -34.28 7.73 -2.38
C ASP A 696 -35.35 8.65 -1.76
N LEU A 697 -35.94 8.25 -0.62
CA LEU A 697 -36.86 9.10 0.15
C LEU A 697 -36.22 10.45 0.52
N VAL A 698 -35.00 10.45 1.06
CA VAL A 698 -34.23 11.66 1.39
C VAL A 698 -34.06 12.55 0.16
N ASN A 699 -33.68 11.98 -0.99
CA ASN A 699 -33.54 12.75 -2.23
C ASN A 699 -34.88 13.21 -2.83
N ARG A 700 -36.01 12.56 -2.54
CA ARG A 700 -37.35 13.10 -2.85
C ARG A 700 -37.70 14.26 -1.90
N VAL A 701 -37.39 14.15 -0.61
CA VAL A 701 -37.58 15.24 0.38
C VAL A 701 -36.76 16.47 0.01
N ARG A 702 -35.46 16.32 -0.29
CA ARG A 702 -34.55 17.43 -0.65
C ARG A 702 -34.99 18.19 -1.89
N ARG A 703 -35.57 17.52 -2.89
CA ARG A 703 -36.07 18.13 -4.14
C ARG A 703 -37.39 18.91 -3.99
N ARG A 704 -38.15 18.69 -2.90
CA ARG A 704 -39.41 19.42 -2.64
C ARG A 704 -39.14 20.84 -2.13
N GLN A 705 -39.89 21.81 -2.62
CA GLN A 705 -39.82 23.21 -2.19
C GLN A 705 -40.58 23.47 -0.89
N GLU A 706 -41.53 22.60 -0.55
CA GLU A 706 -42.40 22.76 0.61
C GLU A 706 -41.64 22.50 1.93
N LYS A 707 -41.95 23.31 2.96
CA LYS A 707 -41.29 23.26 4.28
C LYS A 707 -41.66 22.04 5.13
N LEU A 708 -42.77 21.37 4.85
CA LEU A 708 -43.28 20.21 5.60
C LEU A 708 -43.37 18.97 4.69
N ASN A 709 -43.15 17.80 5.27
CA ASN A 709 -43.36 16.53 4.58
C ASN A 709 -44.85 16.22 4.41
N SER A 710 -45.22 15.63 3.28
CA SER A 710 -46.60 15.22 3.05
C SER A 710 -46.94 13.99 3.90
N PRO A 711 -48.22 13.75 4.26
CA PRO A 711 -48.63 12.56 5.00
C PRO A 711 -48.21 11.25 4.33
N ALA A 712 -48.05 11.24 2.99
CA ALA A 712 -47.50 10.10 2.25
C ALA A 712 -46.02 9.85 2.58
N ILE A 713 -45.18 10.89 2.54
CA ILE A 713 -43.75 10.81 2.91
C ILE A 713 -43.59 10.37 4.38
N VAL A 714 -44.39 10.93 5.29
CA VAL A 714 -44.35 10.55 6.72
C VAL A 714 -44.79 9.09 6.91
N SER A 715 -45.86 8.64 6.24
CA SER A 715 -46.32 7.25 6.29
C SER A 715 -45.30 6.25 5.72
N GLU A 716 -44.61 6.63 4.64
CA GLU A 716 -43.53 5.83 4.06
C GLU A 716 -42.31 5.76 5.00
N ALA A 717 -41.89 6.90 5.56
CA ALA A 717 -40.79 6.98 6.53
C ALA A 717 -41.06 6.16 7.80
N VAL A 718 -42.31 6.14 8.31
CA VAL A 718 -42.71 5.26 9.42
C VAL A 718 -42.55 3.78 9.08
N ARG A 719 -42.88 3.37 7.85
CA ARG A 719 -42.67 1.98 7.38
C ARG A 719 -41.19 1.63 7.30
N LEU A 720 -40.39 2.47 6.64
CA LEU A 720 -38.93 2.28 6.50
C LEU A 720 -38.26 2.18 7.87
N ARG A 721 -38.56 3.12 8.78
CA ARG A 721 -38.09 3.08 10.17
C ARG A 721 -38.47 1.77 10.87
N THR A 722 -39.74 1.36 10.78
CA THR A 722 -40.22 0.12 11.42
C THR A 722 -39.47 -1.11 10.91
N SER A 723 -39.16 -1.18 9.60
CA SER A 723 -38.36 -2.26 9.03
C SER A 723 -36.90 -2.23 9.50
N ILE A 724 -36.27 -1.05 9.57
CA ILE A 724 -34.88 -0.90 10.00
C ILE A 724 -34.73 -1.18 11.51
N GLU A 725 -35.67 -0.73 12.34
CA GLU A 725 -35.67 -1.00 13.78
C GLU A 725 -35.78 -2.50 14.07
N ARG A 726 -36.60 -3.23 13.30
CA ARG A 726 -36.77 -4.70 13.37
C ARG A 726 -35.65 -5.51 12.72
N TRP A 727 -34.84 -4.91 11.85
CA TRP A 727 -33.72 -5.60 11.22
C TRP A 727 -32.59 -5.81 12.23
N GLU A 728 -32.03 -7.02 12.30
CA GLU A 728 -30.88 -7.36 13.13
C GLU A 728 -29.79 -8.01 12.26
N PRO A 729 -28.49 -7.83 12.59
CA PRO A 729 -27.40 -8.45 11.86
C PRO A 729 -27.42 -9.98 12.04
N SER A 730 -27.09 -10.72 10.97
CA SER A 730 -26.96 -12.18 11.02
C SER A 730 -25.98 -12.62 12.11
N THR A 731 -26.43 -13.49 13.01
CA THR A 731 -25.59 -14.12 14.06
C THR A 731 -25.32 -15.60 13.82
N GLU A 732 -25.90 -16.18 12.78
CA GLU A 732 -25.58 -17.51 12.27
C GLU A 732 -24.25 -17.43 11.52
N PHE A 733 -23.22 -18.15 11.99
CA PHE A 733 -21.91 -18.27 11.35
C PHE A 733 -21.59 -19.76 11.18
N ASP A 734 -20.93 -20.13 10.09
CA ASP A 734 -20.74 -21.52 9.66
C ASP A 734 -20.24 -22.44 10.80
N GLU A 735 -21.05 -23.42 11.22
CA GLU A 735 -20.92 -24.18 12.48
C GLU A 735 -19.75 -25.20 12.56
N GLU A 736 -18.70 -25.07 11.73
CA GLU A 736 -17.62 -26.07 11.68
C GLU A 736 -16.72 -26.08 12.93
N HIS A 737 -16.79 -25.08 13.81
CA HIS A 737 -15.92 -24.96 15.00
C HIS A 737 -16.75 -24.75 16.27
N GLN A 738 -16.63 -25.68 17.23
CA GLN A 738 -17.38 -25.71 18.49
C GLN A 738 -16.84 -24.72 19.55
N GLU A 739 -16.85 -23.41 19.27
CA GLU A 739 -16.52 -22.38 20.25
C GLU A 739 -17.76 -21.60 20.69
N THR A 740 -18.10 -21.68 21.98
CA THR A 740 -19.27 -21.02 22.58
C THR A 740 -19.11 -19.50 22.79
N GLN A 741 -18.26 -18.85 21.99
CA GLN A 741 -17.99 -17.41 22.01
C GLN A 741 -17.74 -16.92 20.57
N LEU A 742 -18.31 -15.77 20.19
CA LEU A 742 -18.03 -15.17 18.88
C LEU A 742 -16.59 -14.67 18.86
N SER A 743 -15.87 -14.93 17.77
CA SER A 743 -14.53 -14.39 17.55
C SER A 743 -14.55 -12.85 17.45
N SER A 744 -13.46 -12.19 17.89
CA SER A 744 -13.36 -10.72 17.93
C SER A 744 -13.66 -10.06 16.58
N SER A 745 -13.07 -10.56 15.49
CA SER A 745 -13.34 -10.10 14.13
C SER A 745 -14.83 -10.19 13.74
N THR A 746 -15.59 -11.13 14.31
CA THR A 746 -17.03 -11.27 14.06
C THR A 746 -17.83 -10.24 14.85
N ILE A 747 -17.42 -9.94 16.10
CA ILE A 747 -17.99 -8.86 16.90
C ILE A 747 -17.81 -7.52 16.17
N ASP A 748 -16.62 -7.25 15.62
CA ASP A 748 -16.35 -6.02 14.86
C ASP A 748 -17.30 -5.83 13.66
N LEU A 749 -17.57 -6.91 12.90
CA LEU A 749 -18.53 -6.89 11.79
C LEU A 749 -19.95 -6.59 12.25
N ILE A 750 -20.36 -7.09 13.42
CA ILE A 750 -21.66 -6.82 14.05
C ILE A 750 -21.73 -5.37 14.54
N GLN A 751 -20.65 -4.79 15.09
CA GLN A 751 -20.62 -3.39 15.50
C GLN A 751 -20.68 -2.43 14.30
N THR A 752 -19.90 -2.69 13.25
CA THR A 752 -19.98 -1.91 12.00
C THR A 752 -21.37 -2.02 11.37
N ALA A 753 -21.97 -3.20 11.31
CA ALA A 753 -23.33 -3.38 10.80
C ALA A 753 -24.39 -2.62 11.63
N ASN A 754 -24.23 -2.57 12.96
CA ASN A 754 -25.07 -1.73 13.82
C ASN A 754 -24.82 -0.23 13.62
N ALA A 755 -23.58 0.20 13.36
CA ALA A 755 -23.29 1.60 13.03
C ALA A 755 -24.04 2.04 11.75
N TYR A 756 -24.08 1.18 10.72
CA TYR A 756 -24.94 1.38 9.53
C TYR A 756 -26.43 1.47 9.90
N LYS A 757 -26.97 0.58 10.76
CA LYS A 757 -28.38 0.64 11.23
C LYS A 757 -28.72 1.99 11.85
N TRP A 758 -27.92 2.44 12.82
CA TRP A 758 -28.19 3.68 13.57
C TRP A 758 -27.92 4.94 12.73
N ALA A 759 -26.94 4.92 11.81
CA ALA A 759 -26.73 6.01 10.85
C ALA A 759 -27.89 6.13 9.86
N THR A 760 -28.44 5.00 9.38
CA THR A 760 -29.62 4.99 8.49
C THR A 760 -30.84 5.60 9.18
N LEU A 761 -31.07 5.28 10.45
CA LEU A 761 -32.15 5.88 11.25
C LEU A 761 -31.93 7.38 11.45
N LEU A 762 -30.72 7.80 11.83
CA LEU A 762 -30.37 9.22 11.99
C LEU A 762 -30.63 10.02 10.69
N PHE A 763 -30.22 9.48 9.53
CA PHE A 763 -30.42 10.09 8.22
C PHE A 763 -31.90 10.21 7.83
N LEU A 764 -32.69 9.18 8.12
CA LEU A 764 -34.14 9.19 7.93
C LEU A 764 -34.82 10.27 8.81
N HIS A 765 -34.39 10.43 10.07
CA HIS A 765 -34.88 11.47 10.97
C HIS A 765 -34.41 12.89 10.60
N GLN A 766 -33.21 13.07 10.02
CA GLN A 766 -32.77 14.35 9.43
C GLN A 766 -33.65 14.78 8.24
N ALA A 767 -34.24 13.82 7.51
CA ALA A 767 -35.15 14.12 6.39
C ALA A 767 -36.63 14.27 6.80
N VAL A 768 -37.09 13.48 7.76
CA VAL A 768 -38.47 13.48 8.24
C VAL A 768 -38.50 13.74 9.75
N PRO A 769 -38.29 15.00 10.19
CA PRO A 769 -38.35 15.38 11.60
C PRO A 769 -39.76 15.22 12.20
N GLU A 770 -40.79 15.01 11.38
CA GLU A 770 -42.15 14.66 11.82
C GLU A 770 -42.29 13.23 12.38
N LEU A 771 -41.24 12.41 12.34
CA LEU A 771 -41.24 11.05 12.90
C LEU A 771 -41.28 11.05 14.45
N PRO A 772 -42.16 10.24 15.08
CA PRO A 772 -42.31 10.21 16.54
C PRO A 772 -41.12 9.50 17.21
N THR A 773 -40.20 10.27 17.80
CA THR A 773 -38.90 9.78 18.28
C THR A 773 -38.81 9.80 19.81
N GLN A 774 -38.26 8.74 20.43
CA GLN A 774 -38.04 8.64 21.89
C GLN A 774 -36.63 9.11 22.33
N VAL A 775 -35.74 9.35 21.36
CA VAL A 775 -34.29 9.58 21.53
C VAL A 775 -33.91 10.79 20.68
N SER A 776 -32.97 11.64 21.11
CA SER A 776 -32.60 12.82 20.31
C SER A 776 -31.72 12.45 19.10
N LEU A 777 -31.64 13.35 18.11
CA LEU A 777 -30.70 13.24 16.99
C LEU A 777 -29.25 13.12 17.49
N GLN A 778 -28.90 13.85 18.54
CA GLN A 778 -27.56 13.89 19.13
C GLN A 778 -27.22 12.56 19.85
N ASP A 779 -28.20 11.94 20.52
CA ASP A 779 -28.01 10.64 21.16
C ASP A 779 -27.93 9.50 20.13
N MET A 780 -28.67 9.61 19.01
CA MET A 780 -28.51 8.70 17.87
C MET A 780 -27.14 8.86 17.20
N ALA A 781 -26.65 10.09 17.01
CA ALA A 781 -25.31 10.36 16.51
C ALA A 781 -24.23 9.79 17.44
N ARG A 782 -24.29 10.12 18.74
CA ARG A 782 -23.38 9.57 19.75
C ARG A 782 -23.37 8.05 19.76
N LYS A 783 -24.54 7.40 19.65
CA LYS A 783 -24.64 5.94 19.56
C LYS A 783 -23.92 5.36 18.34
N VAL A 784 -24.00 6.00 17.17
CA VAL A 784 -23.20 5.60 15.99
C VAL A 784 -21.71 5.76 16.27
N LEU A 785 -21.28 6.89 16.84
CA LEU A 785 -19.87 7.13 17.17
C LEU A 785 -19.34 6.10 18.19
N THR A 786 -20.13 5.74 19.21
CA THR A 786 -19.79 4.68 20.17
C THR A 786 -19.62 3.32 19.49
N LEU A 787 -20.51 2.94 18.57
CA LEU A 787 -20.41 1.68 17.83
C LEU A 787 -19.12 1.63 16.99
N ILE A 788 -18.77 2.73 16.30
CA ILE A 788 -17.51 2.83 15.55
C ILE A 788 -16.29 2.79 16.50
N ALA A 789 -16.40 3.41 17.68
CA ALA A 789 -15.34 3.40 18.71
C ALA A 789 -15.11 2.01 19.32
N THR A 790 -16.12 1.14 19.35
CA THR A 790 -15.93 -0.26 19.79
C THR A 790 -15.20 -1.15 18.77
N VAL A 791 -14.96 -0.68 17.54
CA VAL A 791 -14.19 -1.41 16.52
C VAL A 791 -12.71 -0.97 16.58
N PRO A 792 -11.77 -1.88 16.96
CA PRO A 792 -10.34 -1.58 17.08
C PRO A 792 -9.73 -1.02 15.78
N VAL A 793 -8.74 -0.13 15.91
CA VAL A 793 -8.15 0.59 14.75
C VAL A 793 -7.32 -0.31 13.82
N ASP A 794 -6.86 -1.45 14.33
CA ASP A 794 -6.15 -2.53 13.64
C ASP A 794 -7.11 -3.53 12.96
N SER A 795 -8.37 -3.64 13.43
CA SER A 795 -9.38 -4.51 12.82
C SER A 795 -9.61 -4.18 11.33
N HIS A 796 -9.92 -5.18 10.52
CA HIS A 796 -10.23 -4.95 9.11
C HIS A 796 -11.56 -4.20 8.92
N ALA A 797 -12.55 -4.47 9.77
CA ALA A 797 -13.85 -3.79 9.74
C ALA A 797 -13.77 -2.29 10.07
N ALA A 798 -12.62 -1.81 10.57
CA ALA A 798 -12.40 -0.43 10.99
C ALA A 798 -12.42 0.59 9.84
N ILE A 799 -12.17 0.17 8.58
CA ILE A 799 -12.09 1.07 7.41
C ILE A 799 -13.43 1.32 6.72
N PHE A 800 -14.42 0.43 6.93
CA PHE A 800 -15.72 0.48 6.25
C PHE A 800 -16.79 1.45 6.82
N PRO A 801 -16.74 2.00 8.05
CA PRO A 801 -17.81 2.86 8.56
C PRO A 801 -17.73 4.31 8.03
N VAL A 802 -17.36 4.52 6.76
CA VAL A 802 -17.22 5.84 6.11
C VAL A 802 -18.55 6.60 6.12
N MET A 803 -19.64 6.03 5.58
CA MET A 803 -20.97 6.66 5.67
C MET A 803 -21.45 6.86 7.11
N PRO A 804 -21.40 5.85 8.01
CA PRO A 804 -21.76 6.05 9.43
C PRO A 804 -21.00 7.19 10.12
N LEU A 805 -19.68 7.29 9.90
CA LEU A 805 -18.87 8.37 10.46
C LEU A 805 -19.20 9.72 9.82
N MET A 806 -19.51 9.76 8.52
CA MET A 806 -19.93 10.98 7.83
C MET A 806 -21.24 11.53 8.40
N ILE A 807 -22.29 10.70 8.51
CA ILE A 807 -23.62 11.15 8.96
C ILE A 807 -23.61 11.53 10.44
N ALA A 808 -23.02 10.69 11.31
CA ALA A 808 -22.99 10.95 12.74
C ALA A 808 -21.92 11.98 13.16
N GLY A 809 -20.74 11.95 12.54
CA GLY A 809 -19.66 12.88 12.80
C GLY A 809 -20.03 14.31 12.41
N CYS A 810 -20.75 14.49 11.30
CA CYS A 810 -21.32 15.80 10.95
C CYS A 810 -22.36 16.31 11.98
N GLU A 811 -22.94 15.46 12.81
CA GLU A 811 -23.82 15.89 13.92
C GLU A 811 -23.08 16.22 15.23
N ALA A 812 -21.77 15.92 15.36
CA ALA A 812 -21.01 16.20 16.58
C ALA A 812 -21.05 17.69 17.01
N THR A 813 -21.44 17.93 18.27
CA THR A 813 -21.48 19.26 18.90
C THR A 813 -20.38 19.47 19.93
N GLU A 814 -20.10 18.47 20.76
CA GLU A 814 -19.09 18.57 21.81
C GLU A 814 -17.67 18.53 21.23
N ILE A 815 -16.74 19.23 21.88
CA ILE A 815 -15.35 19.33 21.41
C ILE A 815 -14.61 17.98 21.44
N GLU A 816 -14.94 17.12 22.41
CA GLU A 816 -14.40 15.76 22.53
C GLU A 816 -14.89 14.86 21.38
N ASP A 817 -16.21 14.82 21.13
CA ASP A 817 -16.83 14.12 20.00
C ASP A 817 -16.20 14.57 18.67
N ARG A 818 -15.96 15.88 18.47
CA ARG A 818 -15.34 16.44 17.25
C ARG A 818 -13.85 16.08 17.11
N THR A 819 -13.07 16.12 18.19
CA THR A 819 -11.66 15.67 18.15
C THR A 819 -11.58 14.19 17.80
N TRP A 820 -12.38 13.35 18.45
CA TRP A 820 -12.43 11.91 18.18
C TRP A 820 -12.81 11.60 16.72
N VAL A 821 -13.83 12.28 16.16
CA VAL A 821 -14.21 12.15 14.74
C VAL A 821 -13.05 12.56 13.82
N SER A 822 -12.35 13.65 14.15
CA SER A 822 -11.21 14.16 13.35
C SER A 822 -10.02 13.19 13.36
N ASP A 823 -9.75 12.57 14.51
CA ASP A 823 -8.70 11.56 14.65
C ASP A 823 -9.08 10.24 13.95
N ARG A 824 -10.35 9.79 14.06
CA ARG A 824 -10.84 8.61 13.35
C ARG A 824 -10.81 8.82 11.83
N TRP A 825 -11.13 10.01 11.33
CA TRP A 825 -10.92 10.36 9.91
C TRP A 825 -9.44 10.27 9.50
N ARG A 826 -8.51 10.72 10.35
CA ARG A 826 -7.06 10.65 10.07
C ARG A 826 -6.54 9.21 10.03
N VAL A 827 -7.03 8.34 10.94
CA VAL A 827 -6.75 6.89 10.93
C VAL A 827 -7.31 6.24 9.66
N LEU A 828 -8.54 6.58 9.25
CA LEU A 828 -9.12 6.12 7.98
C LEU A 828 -8.25 6.55 6.79
N GLY A 829 -7.80 7.81 6.73
CA GLY A 829 -6.97 8.31 5.64
C GLY A 829 -5.61 7.61 5.52
N SER A 830 -5.04 7.15 6.62
CA SER A 830 -3.80 6.34 6.59
C SER A 830 -3.97 4.92 6.03
N ARG A 831 -5.21 4.40 5.98
CA ARG A 831 -5.52 3.04 5.48
C ARG A 831 -6.23 3.05 4.12
N LEU A 832 -7.04 4.06 3.85
CA LEU A 832 -7.75 4.31 2.60
C LEU A 832 -7.10 5.51 1.88
N THR A 833 -5.99 5.25 1.21
CA THR A 833 -5.12 6.26 0.56
C THR A 833 -5.69 6.84 -0.75
N SER A 834 -7.01 6.90 -0.85
CA SER A 834 -7.76 7.74 -1.78
C SER A 834 -7.99 9.12 -1.16
N GLY A 835 -7.91 10.21 -1.93
CA GLY A 835 -8.23 11.57 -1.46
C GLY A 835 -9.67 11.75 -0.94
N LEU A 836 -10.53 10.75 -1.16
CA LEU A 836 -11.91 10.66 -0.67
C LEU A 836 -12.04 10.92 0.84
N VAL A 837 -11.18 10.33 1.67
CA VAL A 837 -11.28 10.45 3.13
C VAL A 837 -10.93 11.86 3.61
N ASN A 838 -9.92 12.48 2.97
CA ASN A 838 -9.56 13.88 3.23
C ASN A 838 -10.73 14.81 2.88
N ARG A 839 -11.43 14.59 1.76
CA ARG A 839 -12.66 15.33 1.42
C ARG A 839 -13.78 15.12 2.46
N CYS A 840 -13.96 13.90 2.98
CA CYS A 840 -14.96 13.65 4.04
C CYS A 840 -14.66 14.43 5.33
N LEU A 841 -13.38 14.51 5.73
CA LEU A 841 -12.94 15.33 6.86
C LEU A 841 -13.17 16.84 6.60
N GLU A 842 -12.85 17.35 5.41
CA GLU A 842 -13.10 18.74 5.02
C GLU A 842 -14.58 19.12 5.08
N ILE A 843 -15.47 18.29 4.51
CA ILE A 843 -16.92 18.50 4.55
C ILE A 843 -17.44 18.45 6.00
N THR A 844 -16.92 17.52 6.82
CA THR A 844 -17.27 17.40 8.25
C THR A 844 -16.90 18.68 9.01
N ALA A 845 -15.69 19.21 8.80
CA ALA A 845 -15.21 20.43 9.44
C ALA A 845 -15.99 21.68 9.00
N GLU A 846 -16.35 21.80 7.71
CA GLU A 846 -17.18 22.90 7.22
C GLU A 846 -18.61 22.81 7.78
N ALA A 847 -19.21 21.62 7.89
CA ALA A 847 -20.54 21.45 8.50
C ALA A 847 -20.55 21.94 9.97
N TRP A 848 -19.51 21.60 10.76
CA TRP A 848 -19.32 22.13 12.11
C TRP A 848 -19.18 23.67 12.12
N LYS A 849 -18.31 24.21 11.26
CA LYS A 849 -18.08 25.67 11.12
C LYS A 849 -19.36 26.43 10.76
N ARG A 850 -20.21 25.87 9.90
CA ARG A 850 -21.53 26.43 9.56
C ARG A 850 -22.50 26.36 10.75
N ARG A 851 -22.58 25.23 11.47
CA ARG A 851 -23.38 25.07 12.70
C ARG A 851 -22.97 26.09 13.78
N ASP A 852 -21.67 26.30 13.97
CA ASP A 852 -21.12 27.23 14.96
C ASP A 852 -21.39 28.69 14.60
N LYS A 853 -21.32 29.04 13.31
CA LYS A 853 -21.70 30.38 12.80
C LYS A 853 -23.19 30.64 13.01
N SER A 854 -24.05 29.68 12.68
CA SER A 854 -25.51 29.78 12.90
C SER A 854 -25.83 29.97 14.39
N SER A 855 -25.26 29.13 15.26
CA SER A 855 -25.47 29.15 16.71
C SER A 855 -25.04 30.48 17.37
N LYS A 856 -24.01 31.14 16.83
CA LYS A 856 -23.60 32.49 17.27
C LYS A 856 -24.61 33.57 16.87
N SER A 857 -25.23 33.46 15.69
CA SER A 857 -26.28 34.39 15.23
C SER A 857 -27.55 34.26 16.08
N THR A 858 -28.01 33.05 16.37
CA THR A 858 -29.22 32.80 17.17
C THR A 858 -29.09 33.25 18.64
N ARG A 859 -27.86 33.46 19.15
CA ARG A 859 -27.65 34.06 20.48
C ARG A 859 -27.88 35.58 20.54
N VAL A 860 -28.02 36.26 19.40
CA VAL A 860 -28.27 37.71 19.33
C VAL A 860 -29.77 38.03 19.16
N GLU A 861 -30.55 37.13 18.56
CA GLU A 861 -31.99 37.29 18.31
C GLU A 861 -32.82 36.28 19.11
N THR A 862 -33.47 36.74 20.18
CA THR A 862 -34.19 35.85 21.12
C THR A 862 -35.66 35.60 20.73
N VAL A 863 -36.09 34.35 20.89
CA VAL A 863 -37.49 33.86 20.87
C VAL A 863 -38.21 33.90 19.52
N SER A 864 -37.86 32.95 18.64
CA SER A 864 -38.90 32.17 17.95
C SER A 864 -38.49 30.69 17.87
N SER A 865 -39.38 29.79 18.27
CA SER A 865 -39.10 28.35 18.35
C SER A 865 -39.41 27.68 17.01
N SER A 866 -38.41 27.53 16.14
CA SER A 866 -38.50 26.78 14.89
C SER A 866 -37.48 25.61 14.88
N PRO A 867 -37.91 24.34 14.70
CA PRO A 867 -37.03 23.16 14.83
C PRO A 867 -36.19 22.88 13.56
N SER A 868 -35.73 23.92 12.85
CA SER A 868 -35.25 23.80 11.45
C SER A 868 -33.74 23.60 11.26
N CYS A 869 -32.94 23.60 12.33
CA CYS A 869 -31.48 23.68 12.22
C CYS A 869 -30.82 22.45 11.57
N SER A 870 -31.26 21.23 11.90
CA SER A 870 -30.60 19.96 11.55
C SER A 870 -31.36 19.11 10.53
N THR A 871 -32.04 19.74 9.55
CA THR A 871 -32.73 19.01 8.46
C THR A 871 -31.86 18.85 7.22
N VAL A 872 -32.13 17.85 6.37
CA VAL A 872 -31.44 17.66 5.07
C VAL A 872 -31.59 18.82 4.07
N LYS A 873 -32.43 19.82 4.38
CA LYS A 873 -32.61 21.07 3.62
C LYS A 873 -31.84 22.26 4.22
N SER A 874 -31.19 22.08 5.36
CA SER A 874 -30.50 23.15 6.09
C SER A 874 -29.17 23.53 5.42
N GLU A 875 -28.80 24.81 5.47
CA GLU A 875 -27.52 25.32 4.98
C GLU A 875 -26.33 24.76 5.77
N ILE A 876 -26.54 24.35 7.03
CA ILE A 876 -25.50 23.73 7.87
C ILE A 876 -25.35 22.22 7.62
N HIS A 877 -26.23 21.60 6.83
CA HIS A 877 -26.20 20.16 6.60
C HIS A 877 -25.08 19.78 5.62
N TRP A 878 -24.40 18.66 5.88
CA TRP A 878 -23.23 18.22 5.09
C TRP A 878 -23.55 17.99 3.61
N MET A 879 -24.75 17.50 3.28
CA MET A 879 -25.20 17.38 1.88
C MET A 879 -25.37 18.72 1.17
N THR A 880 -25.52 19.82 1.91
CA THR A 880 -25.59 21.18 1.37
C THR A 880 -24.18 21.72 1.16
N VAL A 881 -23.24 21.48 2.10
CA VAL A 881 -21.80 21.75 1.88
C VAL A 881 -21.31 21.08 0.59
N MET A 882 -21.61 19.80 0.40
CA MET A 882 -21.25 19.05 -0.83
C MET A 882 -21.86 19.67 -2.10
N LYS A 883 -23.12 20.10 -2.03
CA LYS A 883 -23.80 20.76 -3.16
C LYS A 883 -23.14 22.10 -3.50
N ASP A 884 -22.84 22.92 -2.49
CA ASP A 884 -22.26 24.25 -2.66
C ASP A 884 -20.81 24.19 -3.18
N TRP A 885 -20.09 23.12 -2.86
CA TRP A 885 -18.74 22.84 -3.36
C TRP A 885 -18.72 22.07 -4.69
N GLY A 886 -19.88 21.64 -5.20
CA GLY A 886 -19.99 20.89 -6.46
C GLY A 886 -19.46 19.46 -6.41
N TRP A 887 -19.39 18.85 -5.22
CA TRP A 887 -18.80 17.51 -5.02
C TRP A 887 -19.89 16.45 -4.81
N GLN A 888 -19.68 15.24 -5.34
CA GLN A 888 -20.43 14.05 -4.91
C GLN A 888 -19.43 12.93 -4.61
N VAL A 889 -19.32 12.58 -3.33
CA VAL A 889 -18.29 11.68 -2.77
C VAL A 889 -18.93 10.33 -2.47
N MET A 890 -18.33 9.23 -2.92
CA MET A 890 -18.83 7.88 -2.62
C MET A 890 -18.47 7.48 -1.18
N LEU A 891 -19.44 7.47 -0.26
CA LEU A 891 -19.19 7.26 1.19
C LEU A 891 -19.01 5.78 1.61
N GLY A 892 -18.16 5.05 0.89
CA GLY A 892 -17.88 3.63 1.11
C GLY A 892 -16.82 3.11 0.15
#